data_AF-A0A5M6BR20-F1
#
_entry.id   AF-A0A5M6BR20-F1
#
_cell.length_a   1.000
_cell.length_b   1.000
_cell.length_c   1.000
_cell.angle_alpha   90.00
_cell.angle_beta   90.00
_cell.angle_gamma   90.00
#
_symmetry.space_group_name_H-M   'P 1'
#
loop_
_entity.id
_entity.type
_entity.pdbx_description
1 polymer ?
#
loop_
_entity_poly.entity_id
_entity_poly.type
_entity_poly.pdbx_seq_one_letter_code
_entity_poly.pdbx_strand_id
1 'polypeptide(L)'
;MFNIHLTSLFGLLLFLSSTLALSEYQALAVLNDFAESFLAPNNIEIARGINSTLFAEDVTGTADVSTNFDGRELTTEYLFGLFVNTATDPTDPSPFGSPIAYNVTALAVENNFITTSIKFEFNYPILNQTFPIQIDAFILVNDKGQIQQYDASFRRWAWATDVIVPLLLPHMASRVNLSASSDSSTILRSYLTQKICHAAVSYCNGTNQQYDSYDDCVTFLNGKDIGQWYRMGEDNLTCRQLHVAMVPIRPGTHCSHIGPTGGDMCIPRDYHQVVLDSHFPAGWLAPKYVTPENVGEVGKIKAVSGQSLDPLLEIALSASDTHSWDPTLYATALLGYLLFFYVVANSLWFAYYRLSEVFRNLGVEHQKNVVMYTMNVVFTTIALALELVATPAFAGRYTLWEVQCLRTGGVVISGLYVFELIYRLRMRPPLIVHHFLTIIAISFTVSVFEYTQSMTYLISAVIWLFQATTEQFTFVGLLGYRLDWDRKNISRLLKFAAVQSFVFKSASAIGLIVYWGLHQDYSYQPIDKAWTAMVFIIAVGLLLTQIWGSYVTYLIGRRVERETSVILPQTLGDQDYPTFEPTHKRSDSEISVGHTVARRSGYDFANVHAHGYGEVIEEEDVLPSPHILPHVDNASRKEGSLEKASSVTLDVGTDENKPTMHAPRPPSVVSARRVPLPLSPTSTALSPTSDEAPMVTAPNSPVDDNVKR
;
A
#
# COMPACT_ATOMS: atom_id res chain seq x y z
N MET A 1 3.22 -44.60 24.40
CA MET A 1 2.39 -43.69 23.57
C MET A 1 2.74 -42.23 23.84
N PHE A 2 4.04 -41.88 23.80
CA PHE A 2 4.54 -40.52 24.00
C PHE A 2 5.81 -40.41 23.15
N ASN A 3 5.65 -40.29 21.82
CA ASN A 3 6.77 -39.96 20.91
C ASN A 3 6.37 -39.66 19.44
N ILE A 4 5.12 -39.24 19.17
CA ILE A 4 4.67 -38.95 17.80
C ILE A 4 4.33 -37.45 17.56
N HIS A 5 4.35 -36.60 18.60
CA HIS A 5 3.95 -35.19 18.43
C HIS A 5 5.09 -34.19 18.25
N LEU A 6 6.37 -34.59 18.37
CA LEU A 6 7.49 -33.62 18.28
C LEU A 6 8.01 -33.42 16.85
N THR A 7 7.76 -34.36 15.94
CA THR A 7 8.21 -34.28 14.53
C THR A 7 7.29 -33.43 13.64
N SER A 8 6.07 -33.12 14.08
CA SER A 8 5.15 -32.27 13.33
C SER A 8 5.40 -30.76 13.53
N LEU A 9 6.15 -30.36 14.56
CA LEU A 9 6.42 -28.95 14.86
C LEU A 9 7.61 -28.39 14.07
N PHE A 10 8.56 -29.25 13.67
CA PHE A 10 9.73 -28.84 12.87
C PHE A 10 9.45 -28.77 11.37
N GLY A 11 8.36 -29.39 10.88
CA GLY A 11 7.95 -29.30 9.47
C GLY A 11 7.30 -27.96 9.08
N LEU A 12 6.86 -27.16 10.06
CA LEU A 12 6.19 -25.88 9.80
C LEU A 12 7.19 -24.71 9.60
N LEU A 13 8.44 -24.88 10.01
CA LEU A 13 9.48 -23.84 9.92
C LEU A 13 10.24 -23.83 8.58
N LEU A 14 9.99 -24.81 7.69
CA LEU A 14 10.70 -24.96 6.41
C LEU A 14 9.88 -24.55 5.17
N PHE A 15 8.67 -24.03 5.35
CA PHE A 15 7.84 -23.48 4.26
C PHE A 15 7.69 -21.94 4.30
N LEU A 16 8.50 -21.26 5.11
CA LEU A 16 8.65 -19.79 5.08
C LEU A 16 9.61 -19.40 3.93
N SER A 17 9.23 -19.73 2.70
CA SER A 17 9.70 -19.01 1.52
C SER A 17 8.52 -18.22 0.99
N SER A 18 8.07 -17.28 1.81
CA SER A 18 7.15 -16.24 1.37
C SER A 18 7.80 -15.56 0.17
N THR A 19 7.15 -15.60 -0.98
CA THR A 19 7.42 -14.65 -2.06
C THR A 19 7.05 -13.27 -1.52
N LEU A 20 8.00 -12.63 -0.84
CA LEU A 20 7.83 -11.28 -0.31
C LEU A 20 7.77 -10.35 -1.52
N ALA A 21 6.58 -9.88 -1.86
CA ALA A 21 6.44 -8.71 -2.71
C ALA A 21 7.30 -7.59 -2.11
N LEU A 22 8.11 -6.93 -2.94
CA LEU A 22 8.92 -5.81 -2.48
C LEU A 22 8.02 -4.71 -1.92
N SER A 23 8.36 -4.20 -0.75
CA SER A 23 7.77 -2.97 -0.23
C SER A 23 8.13 -1.78 -1.11
N GLU A 24 7.30 -0.73 -1.10
CA GLU A 24 7.58 0.52 -1.81
C GLU A 24 8.96 1.09 -1.43
N TYR A 25 9.35 1.00 -0.15
CA TYR A 25 10.69 1.42 0.31
C TYR A 25 11.84 0.63 -0.31
N GLN A 26 11.65 -0.67 -0.57
CA GLN A 26 12.65 -1.47 -1.26
C GLN A 26 12.75 -1.09 -2.74
N ALA A 27 11.62 -0.79 -3.40
CA ALA A 27 11.63 -0.26 -4.76
C ALA A 27 12.33 1.12 -4.83
N LEU A 28 12.12 1.98 -3.83
CA LEU A 28 12.85 3.25 -3.69
C LEU A 28 14.35 3.04 -3.51
N ALA A 29 14.77 2.03 -2.73
CA ALA A 29 16.18 1.71 -2.55
C ALA A 29 16.83 1.30 -3.88
N VAL A 30 16.15 0.48 -4.70
CA VAL A 30 16.63 0.09 -6.04
C VAL A 30 16.84 1.32 -6.94
N LEU A 31 15.90 2.27 -6.92
CA LEU A 31 16.05 3.51 -7.68
C LEU A 31 17.25 4.34 -7.19
N ASN A 32 17.43 4.44 -5.88
CA ASN A 32 18.54 5.17 -5.28
C ASN A 32 19.89 4.54 -5.64
N ASP A 33 19.98 3.22 -5.53
CA ASP A 33 21.19 2.45 -5.88
C ASP A 33 21.54 2.61 -7.35
N PHE A 34 20.54 2.62 -8.24
CA PHE A 34 20.75 2.93 -9.65
C PHE A 34 21.28 4.35 -9.87
N ALA A 35 20.66 5.37 -9.26
CA ALA A 35 21.04 6.75 -9.45
C ALA A 35 22.46 7.06 -8.92
N GLU A 36 22.81 6.55 -7.75
CA GLU A 36 24.17 6.67 -7.17
C GLU A 36 25.22 5.94 -8.00
N SER A 37 24.87 4.77 -8.52
CA SER A 37 25.72 3.98 -9.42
C SER A 37 25.95 4.67 -10.76
N PHE A 38 25.01 5.49 -11.20
CA PHE A 38 25.08 6.22 -12.47
C PHE A 38 26.04 7.42 -12.41
N LEU A 39 26.33 7.95 -11.22
CA LEU A 39 27.24 9.08 -11.04
C LEU A 39 28.71 8.69 -11.27
N ALA A 40 29.50 9.63 -11.77
CA ALA A 40 30.95 9.53 -11.81
C ALA A 40 31.57 9.83 -10.43
N PRO A 41 32.60 9.07 -9.99
CA PRO A 41 33.29 8.01 -10.73
C PRO A 41 32.70 6.60 -10.54
N ASN A 42 31.61 6.42 -9.77
CA ASN A 42 31.04 5.10 -9.45
C ASN A 42 30.69 4.29 -10.71
N ASN A 43 30.14 4.94 -11.72
CA ASN A 43 29.78 4.33 -13.00
C ASN A 43 30.97 3.66 -13.71
N ILE A 44 32.21 4.11 -13.48
CA ILE A 44 33.41 3.57 -14.11
C ILE A 44 33.67 2.11 -13.68
N GLU A 45 33.58 1.83 -12.37
CA GLU A 45 33.81 0.49 -11.85
C GLU A 45 32.71 -0.48 -12.30
N ILE A 46 31.46 0.00 -12.30
CA ILE A 46 30.30 -0.79 -12.72
C ILE A 46 30.37 -1.11 -14.21
N ALA A 47 30.69 -0.13 -15.05
CA ALA A 47 30.86 -0.34 -16.49
C ALA A 47 31.96 -1.35 -16.81
N ARG A 48 33.07 -1.33 -16.07
CA ARG A 48 34.17 -2.32 -16.22
C ARG A 48 33.80 -3.71 -15.73
N GLY A 49 32.87 -3.81 -14.78
CA GLY A 49 32.35 -5.10 -14.32
C GLY A 49 31.52 -5.81 -15.38
N ILE A 50 30.94 -5.07 -16.33
CA ILE A 50 30.09 -5.53 -17.45
C ILE A 50 28.80 -6.27 -17.00
N ASN A 51 28.74 -6.85 -15.81
CA ASN A 51 27.67 -7.73 -15.35
C ASN A 51 27.05 -7.20 -14.05
N SER A 52 26.45 -6.01 -14.09
CA SER A 52 25.91 -5.36 -12.88
C SER A 52 24.72 -6.13 -12.32
N THR A 53 24.77 -6.45 -11.02
CA THR A 53 23.69 -7.16 -10.32
C THR A 53 22.46 -6.30 -10.05
N LEU A 54 22.53 -5.00 -10.35
CA LEU A 54 21.38 -4.08 -10.35
C LEU A 54 20.31 -4.50 -11.37
N PHE A 55 20.72 -5.16 -12.45
CA PHE A 55 19.80 -5.64 -13.48
C PHE A 55 19.60 -7.15 -13.40
N ALA A 56 18.38 -7.59 -13.74
CA ALA A 56 18.09 -8.99 -13.98
C ALA A 56 18.93 -9.52 -15.16
N GLU A 57 19.16 -10.82 -15.24
CA GLU A 57 19.95 -11.41 -16.34
C GLU A 57 19.25 -11.20 -17.69
N ASP A 58 17.93 -11.33 -17.68
CA ASP A 58 16.97 -11.18 -18.77
C ASP A 58 16.41 -9.75 -18.89
N VAL A 59 17.14 -8.73 -18.39
CA VAL A 59 16.68 -7.33 -18.47
C VAL A 59 16.42 -6.91 -19.92
N THR A 60 15.30 -6.23 -20.14
CA THR A 60 14.98 -5.60 -21.43
C THR A 60 14.82 -4.10 -21.23
N GLY A 61 15.56 -3.31 -22.00
CA GLY A 61 15.64 -1.87 -21.82
C GLY A 61 15.50 -1.08 -23.10
N THR A 62 14.99 0.15 -23.01
CA THR A 62 15.03 1.12 -24.11
C THR A 62 15.52 2.48 -23.62
N ALA A 63 16.21 3.21 -24.50
CA ALA A 63 16.43 4.64 -24.34
C ALA A 63 16.02 5.38 -25.61
N ASP A 64 15.05 6.28 -25.49
CA ASP A 64 14.35 6.94 -26.60
C ASP A 64 15.25 7.59 -27.67
N VAL A 65 16.37 8.17 -27.25
CA VAL A 65 17.34 8.82 -28.15
C VAL A 65 18.19 7.84 -28.95
N SER A 66 18.14 6.54 -28.64
CA SER A 66 19.01 5.50 -29.22
C SER A 66 18.22 4.25 -29.65
N THR A 67 18.30 3.17 -28.88
CA THR A 67 17.70 1.88 -29.21
C THR A 67 17.44 1.02 -27.96
N ASN A 68 17.27 -0.28 -28.17
CA ASN A 68 16.95 -1.29 -27.20
C ASN A 68 18.24 -1.95 -26.69
N PHE A 69 18.27 -2.28 -25.41
CA PHE A 69 19.39 -2.89 -24.74
C PHE A 69 18.90 -4.11 -23.96
N ASP A 70 19.17 -5.28 -24.50
CA ASP A 70 18.74 -6.55 -23.91
C ASP A 70 19.91 -7.31 -23.31
N GLY A 71 19.64 -7.92 -22.17
CA GLY A 71 20.61 -8.65 -21.39
C GLY A 71 21.46 -7.73 -20.51
N ARG A 72 21.76 -8.25 -19.32
CA ARG A 72 22.46 -7.51 -18.26
C ARG A 72 23.78 -6.87 -18.73
N GLU A 73 24.52 -7.58 -19.57
CA GLU A 73 25.83 -7.11 -20.02
C GLU A 73 25.73 -5.84 -20.86
N LEU A 74 24.82 -5.87 -21.83
CA LEU A 74 24.59 -4.76 -22.74
C LEU A 74 24.04 -3.56 -21.97
N THR A 75 23.01 -3.76 -21.16
CA THR A 75 22.43 -2.71 -20.31
C THR A 75 23.48 -2.03 -19.41
N THR A 76 24.35 -2.82 -18.78
CA THR A 76 25.42 -2.29 -17.91
C THR A 76 26.36 -1.38 -18.71
N GLU A 77 26.78 -1.81 -19.89
CA GLU A 77 27.69 -1.06 -20.75
C GLU A 77 27.07 0.25 -21.25
N TYR A 78 25.82 0.23 -21.73
CA TYR A 78 25.21 1.44 -22.27
C TYR A 78 24.84 2.46 -21.20
N LEU A 79 24.28 2.02 -20.07
CA LEU A 79 23.85 2.95 -19.04
C LEU A 79 25.03 3.51 -18.25
N PHE A 80 26.06 2.71 -17.95
CA PHE A 80 27.20 3.19 -17.15
C PHE A 80 28.41 3.58 -18.00
N GLY A 81 28.69 2.83 -19.07
CA GLY A 81 29.91 2.93 -19.89
C GLY A 81 29.95 4.15 -20.83
N LEU A 82 28.80 4.67 -21.26
CA LEU A 82 28.72 5.81 -22.18
C LEU A 82 29.51 7.04 -21.68
N PHE A 83 29.56 7.25 -20.37
CA PHE A 83 30.14 8.45 -19.77
C PHE A 83 31.56 8.25 -19.19
N VAL A 84 32.10 7.03 -19.27
CA VAL A 84 33.37 6.66 -18.63
C VAL A 84 34.56 7.36 -19.28
N ASN A 85 34.63 7.38 -20.61
CA ASN A 85 35.80 7.96 -21.29
C ASN A 85 35.86 9.48 -21.19
N THR A 86 34.72 10.18 -21.11
CA THR A 86 34.70 11.63 -20.82
C THR A 86 35.36 11.93 -19.46
N ALA A 87 35.21 11.04 -18.48
CA ALA A 87 35.83 11.23 -17.17
C ALA A 87 37.36 11.02 -17.19
N THR A 88 37.90 10.32 -18.20
CA THR A 88 39.34 9.99 -18.28
C THR A 88 40.19 11.03 -19.00
N ASP A 89 39.66 11.71 -20.01
CA ASP A 89 40.32 12.83 -20.71
C ASP A 89 39.53 14.13 -20.47
N PRO A 90 39.90 14.95 -19.46
CA PRO A 90 39.21 16.20 -19.17
C PRO A 90 39.38 17.26 -20.27
N THR A 91 40.27 17.02 -21.25
CA THR A 91 40.51 17.91 -22.39
C THR A 91 39.76 17.48 -23.65
N ASP A 92 39.02 16.37 -23.59
CA ASP A 92 38.21 15.91 -24.70
C ASP A 92 36.91 16.74 -24.81
N PRO A 93 36.64 17.41 -25.93
CA PRO A 93 35.39 18.13 -26.14
C PRO A 93 34.25 17.16 -26.52
N SER A 94 34.04 16.15 -25.68
CA SER A 94 33.01 15.14 -25.86
C SER A 94 31.63 15.78 -25.84
N PRO A 95 30.72 15.38 -26.77
CA PRO A 95 29.32 15.82 -26.72
C PRO A 95 28.55 15.21 -25.54
N PHE A 96 29.15 14.26 -24.82
CA PHE A 96 28.57 13.62 -23.63
C PHE A 96 29.37 14.00 -22.39
N GLY A 97 28.75 14.72 -21.47
CA GLY A 97 29.31 15.04 -20.15
C GLY A 97 29.28 13.85 -19.19
N SER A 98 29.87 14.02 -18.00
CA SER A 98 29.81 13.01 -16.93
C SER A 98 28.78 13.42 -15.86
N PRO A 99 27.82 12.55 -15.48
CA PRO A 99 26.88 12.85 -14.40
C PRO A 99 27.62 12.92 -13.06
N ILE A 100 27.44 14.00 -12.29
CA ILE A 100 28.15 14.21 -11.01
C ILE A 100 27.22 14.40 -9.81
N ALA A 101 25.94 14.68 -10.05
CA ALA A 101 24.92 14.79 -9.02
C ALA A 101 23.55 14.51 -9.65
N TYR A 102 22.56 14.18 -8.82
CA TYR A 102 21.18 14.03 -9.27
C TYR A 102 20.18 14.60 -8.28
N ASN A 103 18.97 14.86 -8.78
CA ASN A 103 17.81 15.24 -7.99
C ASN A 103 16.56 14.55 -8.56
N VAL A 104 15.88 13.76 -7.74
CA VAL A 104 14.61 13.11 -8.13
C VAL A 104 13.48 14.13 -8.00
N THR A 105 12.84 14.45 -9.12
CA THR A 105 11.81 15.50 -9.19
C THR A 105 10.39 14.99 -9.25
N ALA A 106 10.20 13.75 -9.70
CA ALA A 106 8.93 13.05 -9.60
C ALA A 106 9.20 11.56 -9.39
N LEU A 107 8.33 10.92 -8.61
CA LEU A 107 8.43 9.50 -8.29
C LEU A 107 7.06 8.98 -7.91
N ALA A 108 6.61 7.93 -8.58
CA ALA A 108 5.52 7.10 -8.10
C ALA A 108 5.97 5.64 -8.16
N VAL A 109 5.62 4.91 -7.12
CA VAL A 109 5.85 3.48 -7.01
C VAL A 109 4.48 2.85 -6.89
N GLU A 110 4.19 1.90 -7.77
CA GLU A 110 3.00 1.08 -7.69
C GLU A 110 3.42 -0.37 -7.88
N ASN A 111 3.34 -1.15 -6.81
CA ASN A 111 3.82 -2.53 -6.78
C ASN A 111 5.33 -2.58 -7.08
N ASN A 112 5.67 -3.30 -8.14
CA ASN A 112 7.02 -3.43 -8.65
C ASN A 112 7.31 -2.50 -9.85
N PHE A 113 6.39 -1.59 -10.16
CA PHE A 113 6.61 -0.52 -11.12
C PHE A 113 7.05 0.76 -10.42
N ILE A 114 8.07 1.39 -10.99
CA ILE A 114 8.58 2.68 -10.59
C ILE A 114 8.47 3.58 -11.81
N THR A 115 7.79 4.72 -11.68
CA THR A 115 7.88 5.82 -12.63
C THR A 115 8.62 6.96 -11.97
N THR A 116 9.67 7.47 -12.62
CA THR A 116 10.53 8.47 -12.03
C THR A 116 10.93 9.54 -13.05
N SER A 117 11.24 10.73 -12.55
CA SER A 117 11.84 11.82 -13.29
C SER A 117 13.05 12.34 -12.52
N ILE A 118 14.24 12.08 -13.03
CA ILE A 118 15.51 12.41 -12.38
C ILE A 118 16.21 13.50 -13.20
N LYS A 119 16.67 14.55 -12.52
CA LYS A 119 17.54 15.57 -13.12
C LYS A 119 18.96 15.32 -12.69
N PHE A 120 19.83 15.02 -13.64
CA PHE A 120 21.25 14.82 -13.43
C PHE A 120 22.02 16.08 -13.82
N GLU A 121 23.02 16.44 -13.03
CA GLU A 121 23.99 17.49 -13.39
C GLU A 121 25.15 16.84 -14.14
N PHE A 122 25.26 17.16 -15.44
CA PHE A 122 26.33 16.67 -16.30
C PHE A 122 27.48 17.67 -16.36
N ASN A 123 28.66 17.26 -15.92
CA ASN A 123 29.88 18.06 -15.97
C ASN A 123 30.57 17.93 -17.33
N TYR A 124 30.95 19.07 -17.92
CA TYR A 124 31.78 19.16 -19.11
C TYR A 124 33.11 19.83 -18.74
N PRO A 125 34.16 19.06 -18.41
CA PRO A 125 35.41 19.60 -17.87
C PRO A 125 36.06 20.67 -18.75
N ILE A 126 36.05 20.49 -20.08
CA ILE A 126 36.65 21.46 -21.01
C ILE A 126 35.94 22.82 -21.04
N LEU A 127 34.64 22.84 -20.73
CA LEU A 127 33.86 24.07 -20.62
C LEU A 127 33.90 24.65 -19.20
N ASN A 128 34.40 23.87 -18.23
CA ASN A 128 34.30 24.16 -16.80
C ASN A 128 32.86 24.53 -16.39
N GLN A 129 31.88 23.79 -16.92
CA GLN A 129 30.46 24.06 -16.77
C GLN A 129 29.66 22.78 -16.59
N THR A 130 28.58 22.85 -15.81
CA THR A 130 27.59 21.77 -15.68
C THR A 130 26.29 22.13 -16.39
N PHE A 131 25.61 21.11 -16.89
CA PHE A 131 24.30 21.25 -17.52
C PHE A 131 23.30 20.24 -16.93
N PRO A 132 22.09 20.67 -16.58
CA PRO A 132 21.05 19.76 -16.11
C PRO A 132 20.44 18.97 -17.27
N ILE A 133 20.45 17.64 -17.16
CA ILE A 133 19.82 16.71 -18.10
C ILE A 133 18.73 15.95 -17.35
N GLN A 134 17.52 15.95 -17.89
CA GLN A 134 16.38 15.24 -17.29
C GLN A 134 16.18 13.90 -17.99
N ILE A 135 16.09 12.84 -17.19
CA ILE A 135 15.76 11.49 -17.63
C ILE A 135 14.48 11.07 -16.92
N ASP A 136 13.46 10.74 -17.70
CA ASP A 136 12.24 10.13 -17.20
C ASP A 136 12.29 8.64 -17.48
N ALA A 137 11.89 7.80 -16.52
CA ALA A 137 11.95 6.36 -16.69
C ALA A 137 10.74 5.66 -16.10
N PHE A 138 10.24 4.67 -16.84
CA PHE A 138 9.45 3.58 -16.28
C PHE A 138 10.37 2.40 -16.01
N ILE A 139 10.27 1.79 -14.83
CA ILE A 139 11.15 0.73 -14.37
C ILE A 139 10.30 -0.37 -13.74
N LEU A 140 10.52 -1.62 -14.14
CA LEU A 140 9.96 -2.82 -13.52
C LEU A 140 11.06 -3.53 -12.72
N VAL A 141 10.78 -3.83 -11.47
CA VAL A 141 11.69 -4.54 -10.57
C VAL A 141 11.17 -5.97 -10.33
N ASN A 142 12.06 -6.95 -10.29
CA ASN A 142 11.70 -8.32 -9.93
C ASN A 142 11.75 -8.53 -8.40
N ASP A 143 11.28 -9.68 -7.91
CA ASP A 143 11.24 -9.98 -6.46
C ASP A 143 12.61 -9.99 -5.78
N LYS A 144 13.71 -10.01 -6.54
CA LYS A 144 15.10 -9.94 -6.03
C LYS A 144 15.60 -8.49 -5.90
N GLY A 145 14.78 -7.49 -6.18
CA GLY A 145 15.20 -6.09 -6.18
C GLY A 145 16.07 -5.72 -7.38
N GLN A 146 15.93 -6.43 -8.51
CA GLN A 146 16.70 -6.15 -9.72
C GLN A 146 15.81 -5.52 -10.79
N ILE A 147 16.34 -4.57 -11.54
CA ILE A 147 15.65 -3.96 -12.68
C ILE A 147 15.52 -5.02 -13.79
N GLN A 148 14.27 -5.39 -14.12
CA GLN A 148 13.94 -6.37 -15.15
C GLN A 148 13.46 -5.72 -16.45
N GLN A 149 12.82 -4.55 -16.37
CA GLN A 149 12.41 -3.79 -17.54
C GLN A 149 12.66 -2.31 -17.28
N TYR A 150 13.08 -1.56 -18.30
CA TYR A 150 13.06 -0.10 -18.21
C TYR A 150 12.77 0.55 -19.56
N ASP A 151 12.05 1.68 -19.52
CA ASP A 151 11.87 2.58 -20.66
C ASP A 151 12.32 3.97 -20.23
N ALA A 152 13.45 4.43 -20.76
CA ALA A 152 14.04 5.72 -20.40
C ALA A 152 13.90 6.74 -21.53
N SER A 153 13.52 7.97 -21.19
CA SER A 153 13.45 9.10 -22.10
C SER A 153 14.31 10.27 -21.63
N PHE A 154 15.20 10.74 -22.50
CA PHE A 154 15.97 11.96 -22.26
C PHE A 154 15.13 13.18 -22.62
N ARG A 155 14.37 13.68 -21.63
CA ARG A 155 13.45 14.80 -21.83
C ARG A 155 14.21 16.06 -22.27
N ARG A 156 13.85 16.57 -23.45
CA ARG A 156 14.43 17.76 -24.10
C ARG A 156 15.90 17.59 -24.51
N TRP A 157 16.34 16.37 -24.80
CA TRP A 157 17.71 16.12 -25.24
C TRP A 157 18.13 16.95 -26.46
N ALA A 158 17.27 17.06 -27.48
CA ALA A 158 17.55 17.87 -28.67
C ALA A 158 17.92 19.33 -28.30
N TRP A 159 17.14 19.93 -27.40
CA TRP A 159 17.41 21.30 -26.93
C TRP A 159 18.69 21.39 -26.09
N ALA A 160 18.96 20.40 -25.23
CA ALA A 160 20.22 20.37 -24.49
C ALA A 160 21.42 20.38 -25.46
N THR A 161 21.36 19.60 -26.53
CA THR A 161 22.43 19.58 -27.54
C THR A 161 22.53 20.84 -28.39
N ASP A 162 21.41 21.53 -28.66
CA ASP A 162 21.42 22.85 -29.33
C ASP A 162 22.15 23.92 -28.51
N VAL A 163 22.22 23.75 -27.18
CA VAL A 163 22.96 24.64 -26.27
C VAL A 163 24.41 24.20 -26.11
N ILE A 164 24.65 22.91 -25.86
CA ILE A 164 25.96 22.39 -25.46
C ILE A 164 26.91 22.29 -26.66
N VAL A 165 26.46 21.75 -27.79
CA VAL A 165 27.32 21.46 -28.94
C VAL A 165 27.99 22.72 -29.50
N PRO A 166 27.28 23.86 -29.68
CA PRO A 166 27.93 25.10 -30.14
C PRO A 166 29.05 25.59 -29.22
N LEU A 167 28.94 25.37 -27.90
CA LEU A 167 29.99 25.74 -26.94
C LEU A 167 31.22 24.85 -27.09
N LEU A 168 31.04 23.59 -27.50
CA LEU A 168 32.14 22.65 -27.73
C LEU A 168 32.84 22.85 -29.08
N LEU A 169 32.18 23.42 -30.09
CA LEU A 169 32.72 23.54 -31.46
C LEU A 169 34.12 24.20 -31.53
N PRO A 170 34.44 25.30 -30.83
CA PRO A 170 35.79 25.87 -30.87
C PRO A 170 36.86 24.91 -30.35
N HIS A 171 36.53 24.13 -29.32
CA HIS A 171 37.42 23.12 -28.75
C HIS A 171 37.56 21.91 -29.67
N MET A 172 36.46 21.46 -30.29
CA MET A 172 36.48 20.43 -31.33
C MET A 172 37.35 20.85 -32.51
N ALA A 173 37.22 22.09 -33.00
CA ALA A 173 38.03 22.63 -34.10
C ALA A 173 39.52 22.60 -33.78
N SER A 174 39.90 23.02 -32.56
CA SER A 174 41.29 22.93 -32.08
C SER A 174 41.79 21.48 -32.04
N ARG A 175 40.95 20.51 -31.67
CA ARG A 175 41.33 19.09 -31.58
C ARG A 175 41.62 18.48 -32.95
N VAL A 176 40.95 18.96 -34.01
CA VAL A 176 41.12 18.48 -35.39
C VAL A 176 41.93 19.44 -36.29
N ASN A 177 42.66 20.39 -35.70
CA ASN A 177 43.48 21.38 -36.41
C ASN A 177 42.71 22.19 -37.48
N LEU A 178 41.44 22.51 -37.21
CA LEU A 178 40.63 23.40 -38.03
C LEU A 178 40.52 24.79 -37.40
N SER A 179 40.29 25.82 -38.22
CA SER A 179 39.95 27.16 -37.70
C SER A 179 38.60 27.13 -36.99
N ALA A 180 38.48 27.82 -35.86
CA ALA A 180 37.20 28.02 -35.17
C ALA A 180 36.16 28.79 -36.01
N SER A 181 36.60 29.49 -37.06
CA SER A 181 35.72 30.17 -38.03
C SER A 181 35.19 29.26 -39.14
N SER A 182 35.59 27.98 -39.15
CA SER A 182 35.10 27.02 -40.14
C SER A 182 33.61 26.73 -39.93
N ASP A 183 32.95 26.23 -40.96
CA ASP A 183 31.55 25.82 -40.87
C ASP A 183 31.35 24.79 -39.73
N SER A 184 30.29 24.98 -38.93
CA SER A 184 30.02 24.16 -37.74
C SER A 184 29.82 22.69 -38.07
N SER A 185 29.18 22.37 -39.20
CA SER A 185 28.97 20.99 -39.62
C SER A 185 30.28 20.32 -40.05
N THR A 186 31.19 21.10 -40.65
CA THR A 186 32.54 20.63 -41.03
C THR A 186 33.39 20.31 -39.80
N ILE A 187 33.38 21.20 -38.79
CA ILE A 187 34.08 20.98 -37.52
C ILE A 187 33.56 19.72 -36.84
N LEU A 188 32.24 19.63 -36.65
CA LEU A 188 31.62 18.51 -35.96
C LEU A 188 31.89 17.19 -36.68
N ARG A 189 31.67 17.13 -38.00
CA ARG A 189 31.96 15.95 -38.82
C ARG A 189 33.41 15.50 -38.70
N SER A 190 34.36 16.43 -38.81
CA SER A 190 35.78 16.12 -38.72
C SER A 190 36.14 15.57 -37.34
N TYR A 191 35.65 16.19 -36.27
CA TYR A 191 35.87 15.72 -34.89
C TYR A 191 35.29 14.33 -34.66
N LEU A 192 34.01 14.09 -34.99
CA LEU A 192 33.38 12.78 -34.82
C LEU A 192 34.11 11.70 -35.63
N THR A 193 34.41 11.98 -36.91
CA THR A 193 35.08 11.04 -37.80
C THR A 193 36.46 10.65 -37.27
N GLN A 194 37.30 11.63 -36.91
CA GLN A 194 38.64 11.34 -36.38
C GLN A 194 38.55 10.55 -35.08
N LYS A 195 37.65 10.93 -34.17
CA LYS A 195 37.46 10.24 -32.89
C LYS A 195 37.03 8.78 -33.06
N ILE A 196 36.08 8.52 -33.96
CA ILE A 196 35.64 7.17 -34.30
C ILE A 196 36.78 6.36 -34.93
N CYS A 197 37.50 6.93 -35.90
CA CYS A 197 38.59 6.22 -36.58
C CYS A 197 39.79 5.94 -35.68
N HIS A 198 40.12 6.85 -34.76
CA HIS A 198 41.13 6.60 -33.75
C HIS A 198 40.73 5.43 -32.84
N ALA A 199 39.47 5.37 -32.39
CA ALA A 199 38.99 4.26 -31.58
C ALA A 199 39.01 2.94 -32.36
N ALA A 200 38.54 2.95 -33.63
CA ALA A 200 38.55 1.78 -34.49
C ALA A 200 39.97 1.21 -34.67
N VAL A 201 40.93 2.03 -35.08
CA VAL A 201 42.31 1.55 -35.33
C VAL A 201 43.05 1.17 -34.05
N SER A 202 42.68 1.77 -32.91
CA SER A 202 43.36 1.48 -31.63
C SER A 202 42.89 0.16 -31.00
N TYR A 203 41.59 -0.17 -31.13
CA TYR A 203 40.98 -1.23 -30.33
C TYR A 203 40.31 -2.33 -31.17
N CYS A 204 39.96 -2.06 -32.43
CA CYS A 204 39.29 -3.00 -33.31
C CYS A 204 40.29 -3.71 -34.21
N ASN A 205 40.98 -4.70 -33.63
CA ASN A 205 42.05 -5.44 -34.29
C ASN A 205 41.68 -6.92 -34.47
N GLY A 206 42.42 -7.64 -35.31
CA GLY A 206 42.22 -9.08 -35.54
C GLY A 206 40.82 -9.37 -36.08
N THR A 207 40.08 -10.27 -35.42
CA THR A 207 38.69 -10.61 -35.83
C THR A 207 37.71 -9.46 -35.68
N ASN A 208 38.07 -8.43 -34.91
CA ASN A 208 37.23 -7.24 -34.69
C ASN A 208 37.56 -6.10 -35.65
N GLN A 209 38.51 -6.28 -36.59
CA GLN A 209 38.90 -5.24 -37.53
C GLN A 209 37.73 -4.79 -38.40
N GLN A 210 37.48 -3.48 -38.43
CA GLN A 210 36.36 -2.87 -39.16
C GLN A 210 36.79 -2.12 -40.42
N TYR A 211 38.04 -1.67 -40.46
CA TYR A 211 38.60 -0.88 -41.55
C TYR A 211 40.02 -1.38 -41.84
N ASP A 212 40.42 -1.34 -43.10
CA ASP A 212 41.77 -1.74 -43.52
C ASP A 212 42.84 -0.76 -42.99
N SER A 213 42.50 0.54 -42.97
CA SER A 213 43.36 1.60 -42.45
C SER A 213 42.56 2.76 -41.84
N TYR A 214 43.28 3.70 -41.19
CA TYR A 214 42.70 4.94 -40.68
C TYR A 214 42.08 5.79 -41.81
N ASP A 215 42.74 5.87 -42.96
CA ASP A 215 42.28 6.68 -44.10
C ASP A 215 41.03 6.07 -44.76
N ASP A 216 40.92 4.74 -44.77
CA ASP A 216 39.71 4.05 -45.24
C ASP A 216 38.52 4.35 -44.32
N CYS A 217 38.75 4.35 -43.01
CA CYS A 217 37.74 4.74 -42.03
C CYS A 217 37.27 6.19 -42.25
N VAL A 218 38.20 7.14 -42.39
CA VAL A 218 37.88 8.55 -42.60
C VAL A 218 37.11 8.74 -43.91
N THR A 219 37.53 8.06 -44.98
CA THR A 219 36.86 8.11 -46.29
C THR A 219 35.42 7.62 -46.18
N PHE A 220 35.20 6.48 -45.52
CA PHE A 220 33.86 5.92 -45.33
C PHE A 220 32.96 6.84 -44.49
N LEU A 221 33.44 7.29 -43.33
CA LEU A 221 32.66 8.09 -42.39
C LEU A 221 32.37 9.51 -42.91
N ASN A 222 33.23 10.07 -43.76
CA ASN A 222 32.93 11.32 -44.44
C ASN A 222 31.70 11.24 -45.37
N GLY A 223 31.36 10.04 -45.84
CA GLY A 223 30.14 9.78 -46.62
C GLY A 223 28.87 9.57 -45.78
N LYS A 224 28.97 9.48 -44.45
CA LYS A 224 27.81 9.29 -43.56
C LYS A 224 27.18 10.60 -43.16
N ASP A 225 25.88 10.62 -42.87
CA ASP A 225 25.26 11.79 -42.28
C ASP A 225 25.75 12.00 -40.84
N ILE A 226 25.85 13.27 -40.41
CA ILE A 226 26.15 13.56 -39.00
C ILE A 226 25.08 12.93 -38.11
N GLY A 227 23.81 13.05 -38.53
CA GLY A 227 22.65 12.62 -37.75
C GLY A 227 22.11 13.72 -36.85
N GLN A 228 20.97 13.44 -36.22
CA GLN A 228 20.37 14.29 -35.21
C GLN A 228 20.65 13.69 -33.83
N TRP A 229 20.85 14.53 -32.81
CA TRP A 229 21.19 14.06 -31.46
C TRP A 229 20.06 13.30 -30.76
N TYR A 230 18.81 13.48 -31.20
CA TYR A 230 17.66 12.69 -30.72
C TYR A 230 17.42 11.42 -31.56
N ARG A 231 18.32 11.09 -32.51
CA ARG A 231 18.28 9.90 -33.39
C ARG A 231 19.64 9.18 -33.39
N MET A 232 20.21 8.98 -32.20
CA MET A 232 21.52 8.32 -32.00
C MET A 232 21.45 6.79 -32.11
N GLY A 233 20.34 6.21 -32.56
CA GLY A 233 20.23 4.79 -32.90
C GLY A 233 20.30 4.52 -34.40
N GLU A 234 20.47 5.54 -35.24
CA GLU A 234 20.43 5.38 -36.70
C GLU A 234 21.82 5.27 -37.33
N ASP A 235 21.87 4.90 -38.62
CA ASP A 235 23.11 4.79 -39.38
C ASP A 235 23.72 6.17 -39.72
N ASN A 236 24.29 6.81 -38.70
CA ASN A 236 24.90 8.15 -38.76
C ASN A 236 26.16 8.25 -37.89
N LEU A 237 26.81 9.42 -37.86
CA LEU A 237 28.01 9.66 -37.05
C LEU A 237 27.71 9.82 -35.56
N THR A 238 26.57 10.39 -35.17
CA THR A 238 26.22 10.54 -33.74
C THR A 238 26.04 9.18 -33.06
N CYS A 239 25.39 8.21 -33.72
CA CYS A 239 25.30 6.83 -33.23
C CYS A 239 26.69 6.21 -33.07
N ARG A 240 27.54 6.29 -34.09
CA ARG A 240 28.90 5.71 -34.00
C ARG A 240 29.74 6.36 -32.90
N GLN A 241 29.58 7.67 -32.69
CA GLN A 241 30.24 8.38 -31.60
C GLN A 241 29.77 7.90 -30.21
N LEU A 242 28.49 7.54 -30.05
CA LEU A 242 27.95 6.96 -28.82
C LEU A 242 28.75 5.72 -28.39
N HIS A 243 29.10 4.84 -29.34
CA HIS A 243 29.80 3.59 -29.03
C HIS A 243 31.30 3.74 -28.76
N VAL A 244 31.92 4.85 -29.16
CA VAL A 244 33.38 5.08 -28.97
C VAL A 244 33.82 4.87 -27.52
N ALA A 245 33.00 5.28 -26.55
CA ALA A 245 33.33 5.15 -25.13
C ALA A 245 33.42 3.69 -24.66
N MET A 246 32.66 2.78 -25.29
CA MET A 246 32.53 1.38 -24.87
C MET A 246 33.46 0.44 -25.65
N VAL A 247 34.02 0.88 -26.77
CA VAL A 247 34.97 0.09 -27.57
C VAL A 247 36.17 -0.42 -26.75
N PRO A 248 36.83 0.38 -25.89
CA PRO A 248 37.93 -0.13 -25.07
C PRO A 248 37.49 -1.15 -24.00
N ILE A 249 36.21 -1.16 -23.62
CA ILE A 249 35.65 -2.04 -22.58
C ILE A 249 35.38 -3.42 -23.18
N ARG A 250 34.68 -3.48 -24.32
CA ARG A 250 34.35 -4.74 -25.00
C ARG A 250 34.42 -4.60 -26.53
N PRO A 251 35.62 -4.67 -27.12
CA PRO A 251 35.82 -4.50 -28.56
C PRO A 251 35.01 -5.51 -29.39
N GLY A 252 34.88 -6.75 -28.91
CA GLY A 252 34.15 -7.83 -29.61
C GLY A 252 32.67 -7.52 -29.87
N THR A 253 32.07 -6.65 -29.06
CA THR A 253 30.67 -6.20 -29.23
C THR A 253 30.65 -4.86 -29.97
N HIS A 254 31.36 -3.85 -29.47
CA HIS A 254 31.20 -2.47 -29.91
C HIS A 254 31.93 -2.09 -31.21
N CYS A 255 32.92 -2.87 -31.65
CA CYS A 255 33.64 -2.55 -32.88
C CYS A 255 32.73 -2.54 -34.10
N SER A 256 31.83 -3.53 -34.23
CA SER A 256 30.90 -3.58 -35.37
C SER A 256 29.97 -2.34 -35.42
N HIS A 257 29.61 -1.78 -34.26
CA HIS A 257 28.73 -0.63 -34.15
C HIS A 257 29.36 0.65 -34.72
N ILE A 258 30.69 0.80 -34.60
CA ILE A 258 31.44 1.93 -35.17
C ILE A 258 31.96 1.65 -36.59
N GLY A 259 31.74 0.43 -37.09
CA GLY A 259 32.20 -0.03 -38.39
C GLY A 259 31.26 0.31 -39.56
N PRO A 260 31.58 -0.20 -40.76
CA PRO A 260 30.77 0.02 -41.95
C PRO A 260 29.35 -0.56 -41.85
N THR A 261 29.20 -1.72 -41.20
CA THR A 261 27.91 -2.40 -41.05
C THR A 261 27.01 -1.73 -40.02
N GLY A 262 27.59 -1.02 -39.04
CA GLY A 262 26.86 -0.50 -37.88
C GLY A 262 26.42 -1.57 -36.87
N GLY A 263 26.80 -2.84 -37.11
CA GLY A 263 26.34 -3.99 -36.35
C GLY A 263 24.81 -4.08 -36.33
N ASP A 264 24.23 -4.23 -35.15
CA ASP A 264 22.80 -4.20 -34.85
C ASP A 264 22.34 -2.87 -34.23
N MET A 265 23.27 -1.92 -34.02
CA MET A 265 23.01 -0.67 -33.33
C MET A 265 22.83 0.49 -34.29
N CYS A 266 23.87 0.82 -35.07
CA CYS A 266 23.91 1.99 -35.96
C CYS A 266 23.45 1.66 -37.38
N ILE A 267 22.19 1.26 -37.50
CA ILE A 267 21.56 0.82 -38.75
C ILE A 267 20.43 1.76 -39.18
N PRO A 268 20.03 1.75 -40.47
CA PRO A 268 18.84 2.48 -40.90
C PRO A 268 17.59 1.97 -40.16
N ARG A 269 16.75 2.88 -39.68
CA ARG A 269 15.51 2.55 -38.96
C ARG A 269 14.30 3.17 -39.63
N ASP A 270 13.20 2.44 -39.65
CA ASP A 270 11.90 2.92 -40.08
C ASP A 270 11.10 3.42 -38.87
N TYR A 271 10.49 4.60 -38.99
CA TYR A 271 9.73 5.21 -37.90
C TYR A 271 8.51 4.38 -37.49
N HIS A 272 7.76 3.86 -38.46
CA HIS A 272 6.56 3.07 -38.16
C HIS A 272 6.94 1.77 -37.46
N GLN A 273 7.98 1.11 -37.92
CA GLN A 273 8.50 -0.10 -37.29
C GLN A 273 8.94 0.17 -35.84
N VAL A 274 9.78 1.20 -35.62
CA VAL A 274 10.28 1.55 -34.27
C VAL A 274 9.14 1.86 -33.30
N VAL A 275 8.10 2.57 -33.74
CA VAL A 275 6.97 2.96 -32.87
C VAL A 275 5.97 1.82 -32.65
N LEU A 276 5.77 0.93 -33.63
CA LEU A 276 4.78 -0.15 -33.54
C LEU A 276 5.33 -1.44 -32.94
N ASP A 277 6.65 -1.59 -32.89
CA ASP A 277 7.28 -2.79 -32.32
C ASP A 277 7.04 -2.90 -30.82
N SER A 278 6.65 -4.10 -30.39
CA SER A 278 6.50 -4.45 -28.98
C SER A 278 7.81 -4.99 -28.45
N HIS A 279 8.65 -4.11 -27.92
CA HIS A 279 9.91 -4.51 -27.28
C HIS A 279 9.70 -5.19 -25.92
N PHE A 280 8.73 -4.68 -25.16
CA PHE A 280 8.54 -5.07 -23.77
C PHE A 280 7.73 -6.35 -23.62
N PRO A 281 8.24 -7.35 -22.86
CA PRO A 281 7.47 -8.54 -22.51
C PRO A 281 6.22 -8.23 -21.68
N ALA A 282 6.26 -7.18 -20.86
CA ALA A 282 5.15 -6.71 -20.05
C ALA A 282 4.80 -5.26 -20.38
N GLY A 283 3.51 -4.98 -20.59
CA GLY A 283 3.02 -3.61 -20.76
C GLY A 283 3.14 -2.79 -19.47
N TRP A 284 3.29 -1.48 -19.64
CA TRP A 284 3.28 -0.50 -18.55
C TRP A 284 1.84 -0.13 -18.20
N LEU A 285 1.21 -0.85 -17.28
CA LEU A 285 -0.16 -0.60 -16.85
C LEU A 285 -0.35 -0.69 -15.34
N ALA A 286 -1.07 0.28 -14.80
CA ALA A 286 -1.54 0.36 -13.42
C ALA A 286 -3.08 0.38 -13.41
N PRO A 287 -3.76 -0.63 -12.81
CA PRO A 287 -3.20 -1.82 -12.16
C PRO A 287 -2.73 -2.87 -13.19
N LYS A 288 -1.64 -3.56 -12.86
CA LYS A 288 -1.02 -4.60 -13.71
C LYS A 288 -1.93 -5.81 -13.95
N TYR A 289 -2.70 -6.18 -12.93
CA TYR A 289 -3.44 -7.44 -12.88
C TYR A 289 -4.93 -7.23 -13.14
N VAL A 290 -5.52 -8.20 -13.85
CA VAL A 290 -6.97 -8.25 -14.07
C VAL A 290 -7.64 -8.91 -12.88
N THR A 291 -8.61 -8.22 -12.27
CA THR A 291 -9.50 -8.75 -11.24
C THR A 291 -10.93 -8.83 -11.78
N PRO A 292 -11.82 -9.63 -11.16
CA PRO A 292 -13.24 -9.63 -11.52
C PRO A 292 -13.90 -8.25 -11.51
N GLU A 293 -13.43 -7.35 -10.64
CA GLU A 293 -13.94 -5.99 -10.47
C GLU A 293 -13.45 -5.04 -11.56
N ASN A 294 -12.19 -5.16 -11.99
CA ASN A 294 -11.59 -4.22 -12.95
C ASN A 294 -11.60 -4.74 -14.40
N VAL A 295 -11.95 -6.00 -14.65
CA VAL A 295 -11.89 -6.63 -15.98
C VAL A 295 -12.66 -5.86 -17.06
N GLY A 296 -13.75 -5.19 -16.68
CA GLY A 296 -14.53 -4.34 -17.59
C GLY A 296 -13.75 -3.13 -18.10
N GLU A 297 -12.92 -2.54 -17.25
CA GLU A 297 -12.15 -1.33 -17.52
C GLU A 297 -10.81 -1.67 -18.19
N VAL A 298 -10.05 -2.60 -17.61
CA VAL A 298 -8.68 -2.87 -18.06
C VAL A 298 -8.59 -4.02 -19.05
N GLY A 299 -9.52 -4.97 -19.06
CA GLY A 299 -9.40 -6.22 -19.84
C GLY A 299 -9.33 -6.06 -21.36
N LYS A 300 -9.65 -4.87 -21.89
CA LYS A 300 -9.52 -4.54 -23.33
C LYS A 300 -8.21 -3.82 -23.68
N ILE A 301 -7.43 -3.40 -22.69
CA ILE A 301 -6.15 -2.72 -22.88
C ILE A 301 -5.09 -3.79 -23.20
N LYS A 302 -4.36 -3.64 -24.30
CA LYS A 302 -3.34 -4.62 -24.75
C LYS A 302 -2.10 -4.71 -23.85
N ALA A 303 -2.02 -3.89 -22.81
CA ALA A 303 -0.89 -3.76 -21.91
C ALA A 303 -1.09 -4.49 -20.55
N VAL A 304 -2.21 -5.19 -20.34
CA VAL A 304 -2.54 -5.81 -19.04
C VAL A 304 -1.95 -7.21 -18.92
N SER A 305 -1.50 -7.59 -17.73
CA SER A 305 -1.09 -8.96 -17.43
C SER A 305 -2.30 -9.89 -17.33
N GLY A 306 -2.23 -11.08 -17.93
CA GLY A 306 -3.21 -12.17 -17.73
C GLY A 306 -3.05 -12.92 -16.40
N GLN A 307 -2.17 -12.46 -15.50
CA GLN A 307 -1.93 -13.07 -14.20
C GLN A 307 -2.96 -12.62 -13.16
N SER A 308 -3.22 -13.48 -12.18
CA SER A 308 -4.01 -13.14 -10.99
C SER A 308 -3.20 -12.25 -10.04
N LEU A 309 -3.90 -11.34 -9.37
CA LEU A 309 -3.32 -10.48 -8.33
C LEU A 309 -2.84 -11.32 -7.13
N ASP A 310 -1.71 -10.94 -6.53
CA ASP A 310 -1.30 -11.52 -5.26
C ASP A 310 -2.33 -11.18 -4.17
N PRO A 311 -2.79 -12.12 -3.32
CA PRO A 311 -3.83 -11.85 -2.33
C PRO A 311 -3.50 -10.73 -1.33
N LEU A 312 -2.22 -10.54 -0.97
CA LEU A 312 -1.82 -9.43 -0.09
C LEU A 312 -1.98 -8.10 -0.81
N LEU A 313 -1.68 -8.09 -2.10
CA LEU A 313 -1.82 -6.91 -2.92
C LEU A 313 -3.30 -6.60 -3.22
N GLU A 314 -4.13 -7.62 -3.42
CA GLU A 314 -5.58 -7.49 -3.50
C GLU A 314 -6.16 -6.85 -2.24
N ILE A 315 -5.70 -7.28 -1.06
CA ILE A 315 -6.10 -6.69 0.22
C ILE A 315 -5.65 -5.22 0.31
N ALA A 316 -4.39 -4.92 -0.02
CA ALA A 316 -3.86 -3.56 0.04
C ALA A 316 -4.60 -2.58 -0.88
N LEU A 317 -4.87 -2.99 -2.13
CA LEU A 317 -5.63 -2.20 -3.10
C LEU A 317 -7.11 -2.09 -2.72
N SER A 318 -7.71 -3.10 -2.09
CA SER A 318 -9.10 -3.00 -1.63
C SER A 318 -9.30 -1.96 -0.52
N ALA A 319 -8.25 -1.66 0.23
CA ALA A 319 -8.28 -0.75 1.36
C ALA A 319 -8.02 0.73 0.97
N SER A 320 -7.61 1.02 -0.26
CA SER A 320 -7.29 2.39 -0.70
C SER A 320 -8.52 3.28 -0.91
N ASP A 321 -9.68 2.69 -1.21
CA ASP A 321 -10.83 3.45 -1.70
C ASP A 321 -11.86 3.77 -0.61
N THR A 322 -11.79 3.12 0.55
CA THR A 322 -12.69 3.40 1.69
C THR A 322 -12.01 3.10 3.02
N HIS A 323 -11.72 4.13 3.82
CA HIS A 323 -11.19 3.93 5.16
C HIS A 323 -12.31 3.84 6.20
N SER A 324 -12.13 3.00 7.21
CA SER A 324 -13.05 2.90 8.35
C SER A 324 -13.16 4.20 9.17
N TRP A 325 -12.19 5.10 9.03
CA TRP A 325 -12.15 6.41 9.71
C TRP A 325 -12.62 7.57 8.85
N ASP A 326 -12.94 7.36 7.57
CA ASP A 326 -13.45 8.45 6.75
C ASP A 326 -14.73 8.99 7.40
N PRO A 327 -14.86 10.32 7.60
CA PRO A 327 -15.99 10.95 8.26
C PRO A 327 -17.23 10.96 7.34
N THR A 328 -17.58 9.78 6.83
CA THR A 328 -18.97 9.45 6.55
C THR A 328 -19.70 9.53 7.89
N LEU A 329 -20.88 10.15 7.93
CA LEU A 329 -21.76 10.12 9.10
C LEU A 329 -22.05 8.65 9.44
N TYR A 330 -21.19 8.03 10.27
CA TYR A 330 -21.13 6.61 10.64
C TYR A 330 -21.81 5.65 9.66
N ALA A 331 -20.99 4.92 8.88
CA ALA A 331 -21.34 3.82 7.97
C ALA A 331 -22.85 3.53 7.85
N THR A 332 -23.46 3.80 6.70
CA THR A 332 -24.83 3.38 6.36
C THR A 332 -25.16 1.96 6.83
N ALA A 333 -24.16 1.08 6.87
CA ALA A 333 -24.19 -0.22 7.51
C ALA A 333 -24.62 -0.21 8.98
N LEU A 334 -24.08 0.62 9.88
CA LEU A 334 -24.45 0.65 11.30
C LEU A 334 -25.92 1.04 11.52
N LEU A 335 -26.43 2.06 10.82
CA LEU A 335 -27.86 2.40 10.85
C LEU A 335 -28.70 1.23 10.33
N GLY A 336 -28.26 0.60 9.23
CA GLY A 336 -28.86 -0.62 8.69
C GLY A 336 -28.89 -1.76 9.71
N TYR A 337 -27.78 -2.01 10.41
CA TYR A 337 -27.67 -3.03 11.46
C TYR A 337 -28.56 -2.70 12.65
N LEU A 338 -28.62 -1.46 13.12
CA LEU A 338 -29.50 -1.06 14.22
C LEU A 338 -30.98 -1.24 13.86
N LEU A 339 -31.38 -0.85 12.65
CA LEU A 339 -32.75 -1.07 12.16
C LEU A 339 -33.06 -2.57 12.03
N PHE A 340 -32.13 -3.34 11.47
CA PHE A 340 -32.25 -4.79 11.34
C PHE A 340 -32.38 -5.47 12.71
N PHE A 341 -31.50 -5.13 13.67
CA PHE A 341 -31.56 -5.61 15.04
C PHE A 341 -32.86 -5.20 15.74
N TYR A 342 -33.36 -3.99 15.50
CA TYR A 342 -34.66 -3.56 16.01
C TYR A 342 -35.80 -4.43 15.48
N VAL A 343 -35.84 -4.71 14.17
CA VAL A 343 -36.88 -5.58 13.58
C VAL A 343 -36.80 -7.00 14.14
N VAL A 344 -35.59 -7.56 14.25
CA VAL A 344 -35.37 -8.89 14.81
C VAL A 344 -35.77 -8.93 16.30
N ALA A 345 -35.39 -7.92 17.08
CA ALA A 345 -35.76 -7.82 18.50
C ALA A 345 -37.27 -7.79 18.71
N ASN A 346 -38.00 -6.99 17.92
CA ASN A 346 -39.46 -6.93 17.99
C ASN A 346 -40.12 -8.25 17.55
N SER A 347 -39.57 -8.89 16.51
CA SER A 347 -40.06 -10.19 16.03
C SER A 347 -39.87 -11.27 17.10
N LEU A 348 -38.71 -11.32 17.75
CA LEU A 348 -38.43 -12.23 18.86
C LEU A 348 -39.33 -11.94 20.06
N TRP A 349 -39.50 -10.66 20.42
CA TRP A 349 -40.42 -10.28 21.50
C TRP A 349 -41.84 -10.76 21.22
N PHE A 350 -42.35 -10.53 20.01
CA PHE A 350 -43.67 -10.99 19.59
C PHE A 350 -43.79 -12.51 19.61
N ALA A 351 -42.79 -13.24 19.11
CA ALA A 351 -42.75 -14.69 19.12
C ALA A 351 -42.78 -15.24 20.56
N TYR A 352 -41.93 -14.73 21.46
CA TYR A 352 -41.93 -15.15 22.86
C TYR A 352 -43.23 -14.79 23.58
N TYR A 353 -43.80 -13.61 23.31
CA TYR A 353 -45.08 -13.21 23.89
C TYR A 353 -46.22 -14.13 23.44
N ARG A 354 -46.18 -14.66 22.22
CA ARG A 354 -47.17 -15.60 21.70
C ARG A 354 -46.96 -17.03 22.19
N LEU A 355 -45.71 -17.49 22.30
CA LEU A 355 -45.37 -18.90 22.49
C LEU A 355 -45.03 -19.29 23.93
N SER A 356 -44.67 -18.33 24.80
CA SER A 356 -44.24 -18.60 26.17
C SER A 356 -45.11 -17.87 27.19
N GLU A 357 -45.86 -18.65 27.99
CA GLU A 357 -46.63 -18.12 29.12
C GLU A 357 -45.73 -17.50 30.18
N VAL A 358 -44.58 -18.13 30.46
CA VAL A 358 -43.58 -17.62 31.41
C VAL A 358 -43.12 -16.23 30.99
N PHE A 359 -42.79 -16.04 29.71
CA PHE A 359 -42.32 -14.76 29.19
C PHE A 359 -43.34 -13.63 29.35
N ARG A 360 -44.63 -13.91 29.11
CA ARG A 360 -45.71 -12.92 29.28
C ARG A 360 -45.81 -12.39 30.72
N ASN A 361 -45.50 -13.25 31.69
CA ASN A 361 -45.57 -12.91 33.12
C ASN A 361 -44.28 -12.24 33.64
N LEU A 362 -43.21 -12.22 32.85
CA LEU A 362 -41.99 -11.50 33.20
C LEU A 362 -42.21 -9.99 33.12
N GLY A 363 -41.60 -9.24 34.05
CA GLY A 363 -41.53 -7.78 33.93
C GLY A 363 -40.80 -7.34 32.67
N VAL A 364 -41.14 -6.15 32.15
CA VAL A 364 -40.61 -5.62 30.87
C VAL A 364 -39.07 -5.63 30.80
N GLU A 365 -38.40 -5.34 31.92
CA GLU A 365 -36.94 -5.42 32.03
C GLU A 365 -36.43 -6.83 31.69
N HIS A 366 -37.07 -7.86 32.23
CA HIS A 366 -36.69 -9.26 32.03
C HIS A 366 -37.10 -9.80 30.66
N GLN A 367 -38.24 -9.34 30.12
CA GLN A 367 -38.63 -9.64 28.74
C GLN A 367 -37.58 -9.15 27.74
N LYS A 368 -37.15 -7.89 27.87
CA LYS A 368 -36.08 -7.34 27.02
C LYS A 368 -34.76 -8.10 27.19
N ASN A 369 -34.42 -8.53 28.41
CA ASN A 369 -33.22 -9.33 28.64
C ASN A 369 -33.27 -10.67 27.91
N VAL A 370 -34.41 -11.37 27.93
CA VAL A 370 -34.62 -12.63 27.20
C VAL A 370 -34.46 -12.45 25.69
N VAL A 371 -35.04 -11.39 25.12
CA VAL A 371 -34.85 -11.04 23.70
C VAL A 371 -33.38 -10.82 23.39
N MET A 372 -32.67 -10.01 24.19
CA MET A 372 -31.24 -9.77 23.99
C MET A 372 -30.39 -11.02 24.16
N TYR A 373 -30.69 -11.91 25.11
CA TYR A 373 -29.95 -13.17 25.24
C TYR A 373 -30.10 -14.02 23.97
N THR A 374 -31.30 -14.06 23.39
CA THR A 374 -31.55 -14.79 22.13
C THR A 374 -30.79 -14.16 20.97
N MET A 375 -30.83 -12.84 20.83
CA MET A 375 -30.07 -12.11 19.81
C MET A 375 -28.57 -12.33 19.98
N ASN A 376 -28.05 -12.27 21.21
CA ASN A 376 -26.64 -12.50 21.48
C ASN A 376 -26.23 -13.92 21.08
N VAL A 377 -27.01 -14.96 21.39
CA VAL A 377 -26.72 -16.32 20.92
C VAL A 377 -26.63 -16.37 19.39
N VAL A 378 -27.62 -15.82 18.68
CA VAL A 378 -27.68 -15.88 17.21
C VAL A 378 -26.52 -15.11 16.57
N PHE A 379 -26.37 -13.83 16.90
CA PHE A 379 -25.43 -12.96 16.20
C PHE A 379 -23.97 -13.18 16.61
N THR A 380 -23.70 -13.55 17.86
CA THR A 380 -22.32 -13.96 18.24
C THR A 380 -21.93 -15.29 17.59
N THR A 381 -22.88 -16.20 17.31
CA THR A 381 -22.61 -17.43 16.55
C THR A 381 -22.31 -17.14 15.09
N ILE A 382 -23.07 -16.23 14.46
CA ILE A 382 -22.77 -15.77 13.09
C ILE A 382 -21.38 -15.11 13.04
N ALA A 383 -21.09 -14.22 13.98
CA ALA A 383 -19.78 -13.58 14.07
C ALA A 383 -18.65 -14.59 14.29
N LEU A 384 -18.85 -15.60 15.15
CA LEU A 384 -17.90 -16.70 15.33
C LEU A 384 -17.66 -17.47 14.03
N ALA A 385 -18.71 -17.78 13.27
CA ALA A 385 -18.57 -18.49 11.99
C ALA A 385 -17.75 -17.66 10.98
N LEU A 386 -18.02 -16.36 10.90
CA LEU A 386 -17.26 -15.42 10.05
C LEU A 386 -15.80 -15.29 10.49
N GLU A 387 -15.55 -15.23 11.80
CA GLU A 387 -14.21 -15.23 12.38
C GLU A 387 -13.44 -16.52 12.07
N LEU A 388 -14.11 -17.68 12.16
CA LEU A 388 -13.51 -18.97 11.85
C LEU A 388 -13.07 -19.09 10.39
N VAL A 389 -13.78 -18.43 9.46
CA VAL A 389 -13.36 -18.33 8.05
C VAL A 389 -11.99 -17.65 7.95
N ALA A 390 -11.65 -16.69 8.81
CA ALA A 390 -10.38 -15.98 8.80
C ALA A 390 -9.22 -16.67 9.54
N THR A 391 -9.46 -17.83 10.17
CA THR A 391 -8.41 -18.58 10.89
C THR A 391 -7.25 -19.13 10.04
N PRO A 392 -7.38 -19.35 8.70
CA PRO A 392 -6.22 -19.61 7.84
C PRO A 392 -5.11 -18.57 7.93
N ALA A 393 -5.41 -17.35 8.39
CA ALA A 393 -4.43 -16.30 8.67
C ALA A 393 -3.35 -16.75 9.67
N PHE A 394 -3.67 -17.66 10.61
CA PHE A 394 -2.67 -18.23 11.52
C PHE A 394 -1.59 -19.05 10.81
N ALA A 395 -1.88 -19.55 9.61
CA ALA A 395 -0.95 -20.28 8.76
C ALA A 395 -0.29 -19.38 7.69
N GLY A 396 -0.43 -18.05 7.80
CA GLY A 396 0.10 -17.10 6.81
C GLY A 396 -0.66 -17.09 5.48
N ARG A 397 -1.88 -17.64 5.44
CA ARG A 397 -2.75 -17.61 4.25
C ARG A 397 -3.75 -16.48 4.41
N TYR A 398 -3.75 -15.57 3.44
CA TYR A 398 -4.59 -14.39 3.46
C TYR A 398 -5.36 -14.32 2.14
N THR A 399 -6.65 -14.05 2.24
CA THR A 399 -7.50 -13.73 1.08
C THR A 399 -8.39 -12.56 1.43
N LEU A 400 -8.76 -11.74 0.43
CA LEU A 400 -9.64 -10.60 0.65
C LEU A 400 -10.98 -11.02 1.29
N TRP A 401 -11.53 -12.16 0.85
CA TRP A 401 -12.76 -12.72 1.40
C TRP A 401 -12.67 -13.02 2.91
N GLU A 402 -11.56 -13.59 3.37
CA GLU A 402 -11.34 -13.89 4.79
C GLU A 402 -11.27 -12.60 5.62
N VAL A 403 -10.58 -11.57 5.12
CA VAL A 403 -10.52 -10.24 5.75
C VAL A 403 -11.91 -9.62 5.82
N GLN A 404 -12.70 -9.69 4.74
CA GLN A 404 -14.06 -9.18 4.70
C GLN A 404 -14.99 -9.92 5.67
N CYS A 405 -14.84 -11.25 5.80
CA CYS A 405 -15.57 -12.03 6.79
C CYS A 405 -15.25 -11.57 8.21
N LEU A 406 -13.96 -11.43 8.55
CA LEU A 406 -13.54 -10.97 9.87
C LEU A 406 -14.06 -9.56 10.18
N ARG A 407 -13.92 -8.62 9.22
CA ARG A 407 -14.43 -7.25 9.34
C ARG A 407 -15.93 -7.24 9.56
N THR A 408 -16.67 -8.05 8.80
CA THR A 408 -18.13 -8.21 8.95
C THR A 408 -18.47 -8.78 10.33
N GLY A 409 -17.74 -9.79 10.81
CA GLY A 409 -17.89 -10.34 12.16
C GLY A 409 -17.69 -9.27 13.24
N GLY A 410 -16.63 -8.47 13.13
CA GLY A 410 -16.38 -7.34 14.03
C GLY A 410 -17.50 -6.30 14.03
N VAL A 411 -18.00 -5.91 12.85
CA VAL A 411 -19.12 -4.96 12.72
C VAL A 411 -20.42 -5.52 13.31
N VAL A 412 -20.72 -6.80 13.11
CA VAL A 412 -21.89 -7.47 13.70
C VAL A 412 -21.82 -7.41 15.23
N ILE A 413 -20.66 -7.71 15.83
CA ILE A 413 -20.47 -7.63 17.30
C ILE A 413 -20.60 -6.19 17.80
N SER A 414 -19.89 -5.24 17.18
CA SER A 414 -19.94 -3.83 17.58
C SER A 414 -21.37 -3.28 17.48
N GLY A 415 -22.08 -3.55 16.38
CA GLY A 415 -23.46 -3.14 16.20
C GLY A 415 -24.41 -3.78 17.22
N LEU A 416 -24.23 -5.06 17.53
CA LEU A 416 -25.02 -5.78 18.53
C LEU A 416 -24.82 -5.18 19.93
N TYR A 417 -23.58 -4.84 20.29
CA TYR A 417 -23.26 -4.26 21.59
C TYR A 417 -23.81 -2.84 21.75
N VAL A 418 -23.72 -2.01 20.71
CA VAL A 418 -24.37 -0.69 20.67
C VAL A 418 -25.88 -0.85 20.80
N PHE A 419 -26.48 -1.78 20.06
CA PHE A 419 -27.91 -2.05 20.16
C PHE A 419 -28.32 -2.51 21.57
N GLU A 420 -27.55 -3.40 22.20
CA GLU A 420 -27.83 -3.88 23.55
C GLU A 420 -27.79 -2.76 24.59
N LEU A 421 -26.83 -1.83 24.47
CA LEU A 421 -26.71 -0.65 25.34
C LEU A 421 -27.94 0.26 25.26
N ILE A 422 -28.55 0.39 24.08
CA ILE A 422 -29.75 1.21 23.85
C ILE A 422 -31.02 0.45 24.25
N TYR A 423 -31.11 -0.83 23.90
CA TYR A 423 -32.33 -1.61 24.03
C TYR A 423 -32.63 -2.01 25.49
N ARG A 424 -31.61 -2.37 26.28
CA ARG A 424 -31.77 -2.76 27.69
C ARG A 424 -32.08 -1.58 28.59
N LEU A 425 -33.05 -1.77 29.50
CA LEU A 425 -33.47 -0.73 30.46
C LEU A 425 -32.48 -0.55 31.62
N ARG A 426 -31.81 -1.63 32.03
CA ARG A 426 -30.82 -1.61 33.10
C ARG A 426 -29.68 -2.55 32.76
N MET A 427 -28.47 -2.02 32.88
CA MET A 427 -27.25 -2.78 32.67
C MET A 427 -26.30 -2.54 33.85
N ARG A 428 -25.61 -3.59 34.29
CA ARG A 428 -24.63 -3.47 35.37
C ARG A 428 -23.36 -2.78 34.82
N PRO A 429 -22.69 -1.91 35.60
CA PRO A 429 -21.50 -1.20 35.12
C PRO A 429 -20.40 -2.08 34.52
N PRO A 430 -20.06 -3.27 35.06
CA PRO A 430 -19.04 -4.13 34.45
C PRO A 430 -19.38 -4.60 33.04
N LEU A 431 -20.67 -4.80 32.74
CA LEU A 431 -21.12 -5.19 31.40
C LEU A 431 -21.07 -4.00 30.43
N ILE A 432 -21.41 -2.79 30.91
CA ILE A 432 -21.26 -1.56 30.12
C ILE A 432 -19.78 -1.35 29.74
N VAL A 433 -18.87 -1.47 30.72
CA VAL A 433 -17.42 -1.34 30.49
C VAL A 433 -16.93 -2.40 29.50
N HIS A 434 -17.39 -3.64 29.63
CA HIS A 434 -17.05 -4.73 28.69
C HIS A 434 -17.44 -4.37 27.25
N HIS A 435 -18.66 -3.87 27.04
CA HIS A 435 -19.17 -3.49 25.72
C HIS A 435 -18.35 -2.35 25.11
N PHE A 436 -18.08 -1.29 25.88
CA PHE A 436 -17.26 -0.16 25.40
C PHE A 436 -15.83 -0.60 25.05
N LEU A 437 -15.18 -1.38 25.91
CA LEU A 437 -13.83 -1.86 25.66
C LEU A 437 -13.76 -2.75 24.42
N THR A 438 -14.76 -3.62 24.20
CA THR A 438 -14.81 -4.49 23.02
C THR A 438 -15.02 -3.69 21.74
N ILE A 439 -15.92 -2.70 21.74
CA ILE A 439 -16.13 -1.82 20.57
C ILE A 439 -14.86 -1.05 20.25
N ILE A 440 -14.19 -0.48 21.26
CA ILE A 440 -12.92 0.23 21.07
C ILE A 440 -11.85 -0.73 20.54
N ALA A 441 -11.77 -1.97 21.05
CA ALA A 441 -10.83 -2.98 20.57
C ALA A 441 -10.99 -3.27 19.08
N ILE A 442 -12.23 -3.54 18.65
CA ILE A 442 -12.55 -3.87 17.26
C ILE A 442 -12.24 -2.67 16.37
N SER A 443 -12.78 -1.49 16.69
CA SER A 443 -12.59 -0.30 15.87
C SER A 443 -11.12 0.08 15.76
N PHE A 444 -10.40 0.10 16.88
CA PHE A 444 -8.99 0.48 16.89
C PHE A 444 -8.12 -0.54 16.16
N THR A 445 -8.37 -1.84 16.30
CA THR A 445 -7.61 -2.88 15.56
C THR A 445 -7.84 -2.79 14.06
N VAL A 446 -9.09 -2.57 13.61
CA VAL A 446 -9.39 -2.36 12.18
C VAL A 446 -8.69 -1.12 11.66
N SER A 447 -8.69 -0.01 12.42
CA SER A 447 -7.95 1.18 12.03
C SER A 447 -6.44 0.93 11.98
N VAL A 448 -5.83 0.30 12.98
CA VAL A 448 -4.39 0.00 12.92
C VAL A 448 -4.06 -0.91 11.74
N PHE A 449 -4.90 -1.91 11.45
CA PHE A 449 -4.77 -2.76 10.27
C PHE A 449 -4.83 -1.95 8.96
N GLU A 450 -5.85 -1.12 8.77
CA GLU A 450 -6.00 -0.29 7.56
C GLU A 450 -4.88 0.75 7.40
N TYR A 451 -4.35 1.27 8.52
CA TYR A 451 -3.28 2.27 8.48
C TYR A 451 -1.92 1.66 8.16
N THR A 452 -1.63 0.52 8.77
CA THR A 452 -0.31 -0.12 8.65
C THR A 452 -0.25 -1.14 7.51
N GLN A 453 -1.40 -1.58 7.00
CA GLN A 453 -1.55 -2.67 6.04
C GLN A 453 -0.85 -3.97 6.48
N SER A 454 -0.57 -4.12 7.77
CA SER A 454 0.15 -5.27 8.31
C SER A 454 -0.81 -6.38 8.72
N MET A 455 -0.61 -7.56 8.13
CA MET A 455 -1.40 -8.76 8.44
C MET A 455 -1.21 -9.26 9.88
N THR A 456 -0.19 -8.79 10.60
CA THR A 456 -0.05 -9.13 12.03
C THR A 456 -1.23 -8.57 12.83
N TYR A 457 -1.73 -7.38 12.49
CA TYR A 457 -2.89 -6.79 13.16
C TYR A 457 -4.20 -7.51 12.81
N LEU A 458 -4.30 -8.08 11.61
CA LEU A 458 -5.40 -8.98 11.25
C LEU A 458 -5.41 -10.23 12.14
N ILE A 459 -4.26 -10.85 12.36
CA ILE A 459 -4.15 -12.02 13.25
C ILE A 459 -4.50 -11.64 14.69
N SER A 460 -4.02 -10.48 15.18
CA SER A 460 -4.44 -9.96 16.48
C SER A 460 -5.96 -9.76 16.55
N ALA A 461 -6.59 -9.26 15.49
CA ALA A 461 -8.05 -9.12 15.41
C ALA A 461 -8.77 -10.47 15.53
N VAL A 462 -8.29 -11.51 14.84
CA VAL A 462 -8.83 -12.89 14.96
C VAL A 462 -8.68 -13.38 16.40
N ILE A 463 -7.49 -13.30 17.00
CA ILE A 463 -7.28 -13.78 18.38
C ILE A 463 -8.20 -13.06 19.36
N TRP A 464 -8.34 -11.74 19.19
CA TRP A 464 -9.09 -10.90 20.10
C TRP A 464 -10.61 -11.13 19.99
N LEU A 465 -11.13 -11.32 18.78
CA LEU A 465 -12.56 -11.44 18.55
C LEU A 465 -13.18 -12.66 19.25
N PHE A 466 -12.40 -13.73 19.47
CA PHE A 466 -12.79 -14.88 20.32
C PHE A 466 -13.25 -14.48 21.73
N GLN A 467 -12.82 -13.32 22.26
CA GLN A 467 -13.31 -12.83 23.57
C GLN A 467 -14.78 -12.39 23.53
N ALA A 468 -15.28 -11.96 22.37
CA ALA A 468 -16.67 -11.54 22.21
C ALA A 468 -17.56 -12.66 21.63
N THR A 469 -16.97 -13.58 20.86
CA THR A 469 -17.70 -14.59 20.08
C THR A 469 -17.81 -15.97 20.76
N THR A 470 -17.40 -16.14 22.02
CA THR A 470 -17.41 -17.45 22.71
C THR A 470 -18.35 -17.52 23.94
N GLU A 471 -19.33 -16.63 24.04
CA GLU A 471 -20.25 -16.52 25.19
C GLU A 471 -21.61 -17.24 25.03
N GLN A 472 -21.82 -18.00 23.96
CA GLN A 472 -23.13 -18.58 23.62
C GLN A 472 -23.73 -19.38 24.78
N PHE A 473 -22.95 -20.24 25.43
CA PHE A 473 -23.42 -21.05 26.56
C PHE A 473 -23.87 -20.21 27.75
N THR A 474 -23.21 -19.06 28.00
CA THR A 474 -23.59 -18.14 29.06
C THR A 474 -24.96 -17.53 28.77
N PHE A 475 -25.20 -17.09 27.53
CA PHE A 475 -26.49 -16.53 27.14
C PHE A 475 -27.60 -17.58 27.11
N VAL A 476 -27.35 -18.82 26.65
CA VAL A 476 -28.33 -19.92 26.70
C VAL A 476 -28.67 -20.27 28.16
N GLY A 477 -27.68 -20.32 29.05
CA GLY A 477 -27.90 -20.56 30.47
C GLY A 477 -28.76 -19.47 31.14
N LEU A 478 -28.49 -18.20 30.85
CA LEU A 478 -29.26 -17.06 31.37
C LEU A 478 -30.68 -17.00 30.77
N LEU A 479 -30.82 -17.35 29.49
CA LEU A 479 -32.11 -17.49 28.82
C LEU A 479 -32.96 -18.55 29.51
N GLY A 480 -32.41 -19.76 29.69
CA GLY A 480 -33.10 -20.86 30.37
C GLY A 480 -33.46 -20.54 31.81
N TYR A 481 -32.57 -19.85 32.54
CA TYR A 481 -32.85 -19.34 33.89
C TYR A 481 -34.06 -18.40 33.93
N ARG A 482 -34.25 -17.53 32.93
CA ARG A 482 -35.38 -16.59 32.88
C ARG A 482 -36.69 -17.21 32.39
N LEU A 483 -36.61 -18.24 31.56
CA LEU A 483 -37.76 -18.96 31.03
C LEU A 483 -38.17 -20.17 31.89
N ASP A 484 -37.58 -20.32 33.08
CA ASP A 484 -37.86 -21.40 34.04
C ASP A 484 -37.75 -22.81 33.42
N TRP A 485 -36.70 -23.05 32.62
CA TRP A 485 -36.37 -24.41 32.17
C TRP A 485 -35.96 -25.30 33.36
N ASP A 486 -35.69 -26.59 33.12
CA ASP A 486 -35.29 -27.51 34.19
C ASP A 486 -34.07 -26.98 34.98
N ARG A 487 -34.28 -26.75 36.28
CA ARG A 487 -33.33 -26.08 37.17
C ARG A 487 -32.00 -26.84 37.31
N LYS A 488 -32.05 -28.17 37.27
CA LYS A 488 -30.86 -29.02 37.35
C LYS A 488 -30.00 -28.87 36.10
N ASN A 489 -30.64 -28.87 34.93
CA ASN A 489 -29.95 -28.65 33.65
C ASN A 489 -29.42 -27.22 33.51
N ILE A 490 -30.20 -26.20 33.90
CA ILE A 490 -29.75 -24.79 33.88
C ILE A 490 -28.55 -24.59 34.82
N SER A 491 -28.60 -25.11 36.05
CA SER A 491 -27.50 -24.97 37.01
C SER A 491 -26.20 -25.57 36.45
N ARG A 492 -26.27 -26.76 35.86
CA ARG A 492 -25.14 -27.41 35.21
C ARG A 492 -24.62 -26.59 34.03
N LEU A 493 -25.52 -26.09 33.18
CA LEU A 493 -25.19 -25.27 32.02
C LEU A 493 -24.50 -23.97 32.42
N LEU A 494 -25.03 -23.24 33.42
CA LEU A 494 -24.44 -21.99 33.91
C LEU A 494 -23.05 -22.21 34.54
N LYS A 495 -22.86 -23.29 35.31
CA LYS A 495 -21.54 -23.64 35.86
C LYS A 495 -20.55 -23.99 34.75
N PHE A 496 -20.96 -24.77 33.76
CA PHE A 496 -20.15 -25.10 32.60
C PHE A 496 -19.79 -23.84 31.80
N ALA A 497 -20.78 -23.00 31.49
CA ALA A 497 -20.60 -21.75 30.76
C ALA A 497 -19.62 -20.82 31.47
N ALA A 498 -19.72 -20.68 32.80
CA ALA A 498 -18.78 -19.89 33.59
C ALA A 498 -17.32 -20.39 33.45
N VAL A 499 -17.10 -21.71 33.49
CA VAL A 499 -15.75 -22.30 33.33
C VAL A 499 -15.26 -22.16 31.89
N GLN A 500 -16.10 -22.50 30.91
CA GLN A 500 -15.76 -22.39 29.49
C GLN A 500 -15.41 -20.95 29.13
N SER A 501 -16.27 -19.99 29.47
CA SER A 501 -16.03 -18.58 29.19
C SER A 501 -14.77 -18.06 29.91
N PHE A 502 -14.48 -18.49 31.13
CA PHE A 502 -13.22 -18.14 31.79
C PHE A 502 -12.00 -18.68 31.02
N VAL A 503 -11.99 -19.98 30.70
CA VAL A 503 -10.86 -20.63 30.02
C VAL A 503 -10.60 -20.05 28.63
N PHE A 504 -11.61 -20.00 27.76
CA PHE A 504 -11.44 -19.57 26.37
C PHE A 504 -11.01 -18.10 26.28
N LYS A 505 -11.61 -17.23 27.09
CA LYS A 505 -11.26 -15.82 27.06
C LYS A 505 -9.90 -15.53 27.68
N SER A 506 -9.53 -16.23 28.76
CA SER A 506 -8.16 -16.14 29.28
C SER A 506 -7.14 -16.64 28.27
N ALA A 507 -7.42 -17.75 27.58
CA ALA A 507 -6.54 -18.26 26.53
C ALA A 507 -6.38 -17.26 25.37
N SER A 508 -7.46 -16.64 24.90
CA SER A 508 -7.42 -15.58 23.88
C SER A 508 -6.65 -14.35 24.38
N ALA A 509 -6.88 -13.87 25.60
CA ALA A 509 -6.15 -12.72 26.15
C ALA A 509 -4.64 -12.97 26.29
N ILE A 510 -4.26 -14.15 26.80
CA ILE A 510 -2.85 -14.56 26.90
C ILE A 510 -2.26 -14.71 25.49
N GLY A 511 -2.97 -15.37 24.59
CA GLY A 511 -2.56 -15.55 23.20
C GLY A 511 -2.31 -14.22 22.50
N LEU A 512 -3.16 -13.22 22.73
CA LEU A 512 -3.00 -11.87 22.17
C LEU A 512 -1.71 -11.20 22.68
N ILE A 513 -1.45 -11.25 23.99
CA ILE A 513 -0.24 -10.64 24.58
C ILE A 513 1.02 -11.35 24.09
N VAL A 514 1.00 -12.69 24.03
CA VAL A 514 2.13 -13.47 23.50
C VAL A 514 2.36 -13.16 22.02
N TYR A 515 1.29 -13.12 21.22
CA TYR A 515 1.39 -12.81 19.80
C TYR A 515 1.94 -11.39 19.57
N TRP A 516 1.44 -10.41 20.33
CA TRP A 516 1.94 -9.04 20.32
C TRP A 516 3.45 -9.01 20.63
N GLY A 517 3.89 -9.66 21.70
CA GLY A 517 5.30 -9.67 22.11
C GLY A 517 6.24 -10.32 21.07
N LEU A 518 5.72 -11.26 20.27
CA LEU A 518 6.50 -11.95 19.24
C LEU A 518 6.51 -11.23 17.89
N HIS A 519 5.43 -10.54 17.52
CA HIS A 519 5.22 -10.05 16.15
C HIS A 519 4.89 -8.56 16.05
N GLN A 520 4.70 -7.85 17.17
CA GLN A 520 4.21 -6.46 17.20
C GLN A 520 4.92 -5.58 18.24
N ASP A 521 5.92 -6.09 18.98
CA ASP A 521 6.72 -5.31 19.92
C ASP A 521 7.79 -4.50 19.19
N TYR A 522 7.31 -3.52 18.43
CA TYR A 522 8.13 -2.52 17.77
C TYR A 522 7.50 -1.14 17.93
N SER A 523 8.33 -0.10 17.81
CA SER A 523 7.92 1.29 18.06
C SER A 523 8.46 2.21 16.97
N TYR A 524 8.20 1.85 15.71
CA TYR A 524 8.67 2.63 14.56
C TYR A 524 7.82 3.88 14.34
N GLN A 525 6.50 3.77 14.50
CA GLN A 525 5.55 4.84 14.25
C GLN A 525 4.77 5.22 15.52
N PRO A 526 4.20 6.45 15.59
CA PRO A 526 3.30 6.84 16.67
C PRO A 526 2.10 5.89 16.85
N ILE A 527 1.61 5.32 15.75
CA ILE A 527 0.50 4.35 15.77
C ILE A 527 0.89 3.05 16.47
N ASP A 528 2.15 2.58 16.36
CA ASP A 528 2.63 1.37 17.01
C ASP A 528 2.72 1.55 18.55
N LYS A 529 3.12 2.76 18.97
CA LYS A 529 3.11 3.15 20.40
C LYS A 529 1.68 3.19 20.95
N ALA A 530 0.75 3.76 20.19
CA ALA A 530 -0.66 3.77 20.54
C ALA A 530 -1.23 2.34 20.58
N TRP A 531 -0.89 1.50 19.60
CA TRP A 531 -1.24 0.08 19.56
C TRP A 531 -0.83 -0.65 20.82
N THR A 532 0.46 -0.56 21.17
CA THR A 532 1.01 -1.17 22.37
C THR A 532 0.26 -0.74 23.63
N ALA A 533 0.05 0.57 23.83
CA ALA A 533 -0.68 1.06 24.99
C ALA A 533 -2.13 0.54 25.04
N MET A 534 -2.84 0.58 23.91
CA MET A 534 -4.24 0.17 23.85
C MET A 534 -4.43 -1.33 24.03
N VAL A 535 -3.56 -2.18 23.44
CA VAL A 535 -3.62 -3.64 23.63
C VAL A 535 -3.58 -3.99 25.10
N PHE A 536 -2.63 -3.44 25.86
CA PHE A 536 -2.54 -3.74 27.30
C PHE A 536 -3.71 -3.18 28.10
N ILE A 537 -4.10 -1.91 27.88
CA ILE A 537 -5.20 -1.28 28.61
C ILE A 537 -6.50 -2.06 28.40
N ILE A 538 -6.83 -2.37 27.14
CA ILE A 538 -8.07 -3.05 26.79
C ILE A 538 -8.00 -4.53 27.23
N ALA A 539 -6.89 -5.25 26.99
CA ALA A 539 -6.77 -6.65 27.39
C ALA A 539 -6.94 -6.83 28.90
N VAL A 540 -6.33 -5.96 29.72
CA VAL A 540 -6.51 -5.98 31.18
C VAL A 540 -7.96 -5.68 31.56
N GLY A 541 -8.57 -4.64 30.98
CA GLY A 541 -9.96 -4.29 31.27
C GLY A 541 -10.97 -5.38 30.89
N LEU A 542 -10.79 -6.00 29.72
CA LEU A 542 -11.62 -7.13 29.27
C LEU A 542 -11.41 -8.37 30.14
N LEU A 543 -10.18 -8.68 30.55
CA LEU A 543 -9.90 -9.80 31.45
C LEU A 543 -10.55 -9.61 32.83
N LEU A 544 -10.47 -8.40 33.41
CA LEU A 544 -11.10 -8.10 34.69
C LEU A 544 -12.62 -8.22 34.64
N THR A 545 -13.25 -7.63 33.62
CA THR A 545 -14.71 -7.75 33.41
C THR A 545 -15.12 -9.21 33.16
N GLN A 546 -14.28 -9.99 32.50
CA GLN A 546 -14.53 -11.40 32.24
C GLN A 546 -14.43 -12.29 33.49
N ILE A 547 -13.42 -12.08 34.33
CA ILE A 547 -13.28 -12.79 35.61
C ILE A 547 -14.54 -12.55 36.45
N TRP A 548 -14.97 -11.29 36.52
CA TRP A 548 -16.19 -10.91 37.23
C TRP A 548 -17.44 -11.56 36.62
N GLY A 549 -17.61 -11.51 35.29
CA GLY A 549 -18.73 -12.12 34.59
C GLY A 549 -18.83 -13.62 34.84
N SER A 550 -17.70 -14.33 34.71
CA SER A 550 -17.62 -15.78 34.96
C SER A 550 -17.96 -16.14 36.41
N TYR A 551 -17.45 -15.36 37.37
CA TYR A 551 -17.76 -15.54 38.78
C TYR A 551 -19.26 -15.36 39.07
N VAL A 552 -19.88 -14.30 38.53
CA VAL A 552 -21.31 -14.04 38.71
C VAL A 552 -22.16 -15.16 38.09
N THR A 553 -21.83 -15.61 36.88
CA THR A 553 -22.53 -16.72 36.20
C THR A 553 -22.45 -18.00 37.02
N TYR A 554 -21.28 -18.32 37.58
CA TYR A 554 -21.11 -19.47 38.47
C TYR A 554 -21.95 -19.36 39.75
N LEU A 555 -21.99 -18.18 40.37
CA LEU A 555 -22.79 -17.94 41.57
C LEU A 555 -24.29 -18.10 41.29
N ILE A 556 -24.79 -17.66 40.13
CA ILE A 556 -26.19 -17.89 39.72
C ILE A 556 -26.43 -19.40 39.60
N GLY A 557 -25.56 -20.13 38.91
CA GLY A 557 -25.67 -21.59 38.79
C GLY A 557 -25.71 -22.31 40.14
N ARG A 558 -24.88 -21.88 41.11
CA ARG A 558 -24.87 -22.42 42.48
C ARG A 558 -26.14 -22.06 43.27
N ARG A 559 -26.70 -20.87 43.06
CA ARG A 559 -27.95 -20.46 43.73
C ARG A 559 -29.14 -21.30 43.26
N VAL A 560 -29.26 -21.52 41.95
CA VAL A 560 -30.33 -22.37 41.35
C VAL A 560 -30.30 -23.79 41.91
N GLU A 561 -29.12 -24.37 42.12
CA GLU A 561 -28.96 -25.70 42.72
C GLU A 561 -29.41 -25.76 44.19
N ARG A 562 -29.12 -24.71 44.97
CA ARG A 562 -29.54 -24.61 46.38
C ARG A 562 -31.05 -24.49 46.51
N GLU A 563 -31.69 -23.68 45.68
CA GLU A 563 -33.15 -23.56 45.67
C GLU A 563 -33.83 -24.87 45.24
N THR A 564 -33.18 -25.68 44.41
CA THR A 564 -33.67 -27.01 44.03
C THR A 564 -33.55 -28.03 45.17
N SER A 565 -32.52 -27.92 46.01
CA SER A 565 -32.29 -28.86 47.14
C SER A 565 -33.15 -28.56 48.37
N VAL A 566 -33.59 -27.33 48.57
CA VAL A 566 -34.52 -26.96 49.67
C VAL A 566 -35.95 -27.47 49.43
N ILE A 567 -36.35 -27.69 48.17
CA ILE A 567 -37.68 -28.22 47.81
C ILE A 567 -37.72 -29.77 47.88
N LEU A 568 -36.57 -30.43 48.00
CA LEU A 568 -36.45 -31.88 48.19
C LEU A 568 -35.84 -32.19 49.58
N PRO A 569 -36.61 -31.97 50.66
CA PRO A 569 -36.94 -33.10 51.53
C PRO A 569 -38.34 -32.95 52.18
N GLN A 570 -39.38 -33.51 51.55
CA GLN A 570 -40.66 -33.79 52.23
C GLN A 570 -41.47 -34.86 51.49
N THR A 571 -40.84 -36.00 51.21
CA THR A 571 -41.56 -37.23 50.84
C THR A 571 -40.88 -38.41 51.50
N LEU A 572 -41.03 -38.53 52.82
CA LEU A 572 -40.97 -39.79 53.58
C LEU A 572 -41.30 -39.47 55.05
N GLY A 573 -42.45 -39.95 55.51
CA GLY A 573 -42.82 -39.97 56.93
C GLY A 573 -44.19 -39.37 57.22
N ASP A 574 -45.24 -40.16 57.01
CA ASP A 574 -46.44 -40.10 57.84
C ASP A 574 -46.03 -40.10 59.32
N GLN A 575 -46.49 -39.12 60.11
CA GLN A 575 -47.20 -39.36 61.36
C GLN A 575 -47.68 -38.05 62.03
N ASP A 576 -48.99 -38.02 62.23
CA ASP A 576 -49.76 -37.41 63.31
C ASP A 576 -49.52 -35.94 63.74
N TYR A 577 -50.51 -35.12 63.41
CA TYR A 577 -50.78 -33.81 64.00
C TYR A 577 -51.12 -33.92 65.51
N PRO A 578 -50.86 -32.84 66.26
CA PRO A 578 -52.03 -32.09 66.74
C PRO A 578 -51.96 -30.59 66.46
N THR A 579 -53.14 -30.08 66.15
CA THR A 579 -53.61 -28.69 66.07
C THR A 579 -53.05 -27.73 67.12
N PHE A 580 -52.63 -26.54 66.67
CA PHE A 580 -52.62 -25.32 67.49
C PHE A 580 -53.00 -24.08 66.65
N GLU A 581 -53.87 -23.25 67.23
CA GLU A 581 -54.54 -22.06 66.65
C GLU A 581 -53.61 -20.88 66.30
N PRO A 582 -54.06 -19.93 65.45
CA PRO A 582 -53.27 -18.77 65.05
C PRO A 582 -53.52 -17.56 65.96
N THR A 583 -52.45 -17.00 66.55
CA THR A 583 -52.48 -15.67 67.15
C THR A 583 -51.74 -14.65 66.28
N HIS A 584 -52.52 -13.74 65.70
CA HIS A 584 -52.11 -12.44 65.18
C HIS A 584 -51.26 -11.67 66.21
N LYS A 585 -50.14 -11.08 65.79
CA LYS A 585 -49.68 -9.79 66.36
C LYS A 585 -48.76 -9.03 65.41
N ARG A 586 -49.28 -7.87 65.03
CA ARG A 586 -48.66 -6.72 64.38
C ARG A 586 -47.83 -5.97 65.43
N SER A 587 -46.62 -5.51 65.10
CA SER A 587 -45.96 -4.43 65.83
C SER A 587 -45.12 -3.59 64.87
N ASP A 588 -45.66 -2.41 64.57
CA ASP A 588 -44.93 -1.25 64.11
C ASP A 588 -43.97 -0.79 65.22
N SER A 589 -42.78 -0.31 64.86
CA SER A 589 -41.95 0.50 65.74
C SER A 589 -41.19 1.55 64.94
N GLU A 590 -41.76 2.75 64.93
CA GLU A 590 -41.05 4.01 64.70
C GLU A 590 -39.99 4.23 65.79
N ILE A 591 -38.81 4.71 65.40
CA ILE A 591 -37.96 5.52 66.29
C ILE A 591 -37.48 6.74 65.49
N SER A 592 -37.73 7.90 66.07
CA SER A 592 -37.50 9.23 65.54
C SER A 592 -36.23 9.89 66.09
N VAL A 593 -35.81 10.94 65.37
CA VAL A 593 -35.11 12.19 65.81
C VAL A 593 -33.59 12.25 65.65
N GLY A 594 -33.15 13.30 64.95
CA GLY A 594 -31.79 13.85 65.06
C GLY A 594 -31.41 14.85 63.97
N HIS A 595 -32.05 16.03 63.94
CA HIS A 595 -31.70 17.18 63.08
C HIS A 595 -30.35 17.83 63.47
N THR A 596 -29.53 18.21 62.49
CA THR A 596 -28.77 19.48 62.54
C THR A 596 -28.61 20.08 61.14
N VAL A 597 -28.93 21.38 61.06
CA VAL A 597 -29.06 22.22 59.86
C VAL A 597 -27.83 23.10 59.70
N ALA A 598 -27.38 23.40 58.48
CA ALA A 598 -26.87 24.73 58.13
C ALA A 598 -26.83 25.00 56.61
N ARG A 599 -27.71 25.94 56.17
CA ARG A 599 -27.52 27.09 55.24
C ARG A 599 -26.79 26.88 53.88
N ARG A 600 -27.17 27.49 52.74
CA ARG A 600 -28.03 28.65 52.40
C ARG A 600 -28.15 28.79 50.87
N SER A 601 -29.22 29.46 50.40
CA SER A 601 -29.33 30.25 49.15
C SER A 601 -29.46 29.47 47.82
N GLY A 602 -30.43 29.68 46.94
CA GLY A 602 -31.53 30.65 46.87
C GLY A 602 -31.99 30.83 45.40
N TYR A 603 -33.29 31.08 45.21
CA TYR A 603 -34.02 31.53 44.00
C TYR A 603 -34.21 30.50 42.86
N ASP A 604 -35.40 29.96 42.54
CA ASP A 604 -36.83 30.36 42.48
C ASP A 604 -37.32 30.92 41.12
N PHE A 605 -38.55 30.49 40.77
CA PHE A 605 -39.43 30.76 39.62
C PHE A 605 -39.27 29.91 38.34
N ALA A 606 -40.34 29.47 37.65
CA ALA A 606 -41.75 29.20 37.94
C ALA A 606 -42.37 28.66 36.64
N ASN A 607 -43.29 27.72 36.77
CA ASN A 607 -44.27 27.30 35.76
C ASN A 607 -45.20 28.46 35.35
N VAL A 608 -45.59 28.57 34.06
CA VAL A 608 -46.99 28.86 33.64
C VAL A 608 -47.28 28.21 32.26
N HIS A 609 -48.50 27.70 32.15
CA HIS A 609 -49.21 27.05 31.05
C HIS A 609 -49.58 27.92 29.82
N ALA A 610 -49.63 27.23 28.65
CA ALA A 610 -50.70 27.09 27.64
C ALA A 610 -51.31 28.26 26.82
N HIS A 611 -51.70 27.88 25.58
CA HIS A 611 -52.49 28.52 24.50
C HIS A 611 -51.78 29.62 23.70
N GLY A 612 -51.87 29.76 22.38
CA GLY A 612 -52.67 29.15 21.31
C GLY A 612 -52.83 30.18 20.17
N TYR A 613 -52.75 29.73 18.91
CA TYR A 613 -53.05 30.42 17.63
C TYR A 613 -52.14 31.56 17.12
N GLY A 614 -51.79 31.46 15.83
CA GLY A 614 -51.12 32.48 15.03
C GLY A 614 -50.73 31.95 13.65
N GLU A 615 -51.70 31.91 12.74
CA GLU A 615 -51.55 31.69 11.30
C GLU A 615 -50.94 32.96 10.67
N VAL A 616 -49.82 32.84 9.94
CA VAL A 616 -49.28 33.91 9.07
C VAL A 616 -48.76 33.30 7.78
N ILE A 617 -49.25 33.89 6.69
CA ILE A 617 -48.93 33.71 5.27
C ILE A 617 -47.66 34.51 4.97
N GLU A 618 -46.70 33.94 4.23
CA GLU A 618 -45.68 34.65 3.44
C GLU A 618 -45.18 33.66 2.37
N GLU A 619 -45.65 33.77 1.12
CA GLU A 619 -45.22 34.66 0.03
C GLU A 619 -44.07 34.04 -0.80
N GLU A 620 -44.41 33.77 -2.06
CA GLU A 620 -43.58 33.14 -3.10
C GLU A 620 -42.49 34.09 -3.57
N ASP A 621 -41.27 33.57 -3.76
CA ASP A 621 -40.30 34.17 -4.68
C ASP A 621 -39.86 33.14 -5.73
N VAL A 622 -40.17 33.49 -6.97
CA VAL A 622 -39.96 32.77 -8.23
C VAL A 622 -38.63 33.21 -8.83
N LEU A 623 -37.79 32.27 -9.32
CA LEU A 623 -36.88 32.40 -10.49
C LEU A 623 -36.08 31.09 -10.72
N PRO A 624 -35.52 30.81 -11.93
CA PRO A 624 -36.09 29.85 -12.86
C PRO A 624 -35.21 28.61 -13.13
N SER A 625 -35.85 27.59 -13.74
CA SER A 625 -35.28 26.31 -14.20
C SER A 625 -34.09 26.43 -15.15
N PRO A 626 -33.19 25.41 -15.17
CA PRO A 626 -32.40 25.09 -16.33
C PRO A 626 -33.01 23.95 -17.16
N HIS A 627 -32.68 24.03 -18.43
CA HIS A 627 -33.14 23.26 -19.58
C HIS A 627 -33.09 21.73 -19.47
N ILE A 628 -34.15 21.11 -20.01
CA ILE A 628 -34.26 19.71 -20.41
C ILE A 628 -33.47 19.51 -21.71
N LEU A 629 -32.59 18.50 -21.74
CA LEU A 629 -32.11 17.85 -22.97
C LEU A 629 -32.49 16.36 -22.95
N PRO A 630 -32.75 15.75 -24.11
CA PRO A 630 -33.58 14.56 -24.22
C PRO A 630 -32.81 13.25 -24.08
N HIS A 631 -33.53 12.25 -23.58
CA HIS A 631 -33.29 10.82 -23.74
C HIS A 631 -32.94 10.47 -25.20
N VAL A 632 -31.89 9.67 -25.39
CA VAL A 632 -31.66 8.89 -26.61
C VAL A 632 -31.54 7.42 -26.22
N ASP A 633 -32.33 6.62 -26.93
CA ASP A 633 -32.57 5.20 -26.74
C ASP A 633 -31.35 4.31 -27.01
N ASN A 634 -31.32 3.22 -26.26
CA ASN A 634 -30.54 2.02 -26.51
C ASN A 634 -30.96 1.37 -27.84
N ALA A 635 -30.02 1.19 -28.75
CA ALA A 635 -30.17 0.28 -29.89
C ALA A 635 -28.96 -0.65 -30.02
N SER A 636 -29.27 -1.94 -29.98
CA SER A 636 -28.42 -3.09 -30.25
C SER A 636 -27.57 -2.94 -31.51
N ARG A 637 -26.32 -3.43 -31.50
CA ARG A 637 -25.57 -3.67 -32.74
C ARG A 637 -24.98 -5.07 -32.77
N LYS A 638 -25.55 -5.86 -33.68
CA LYS A 638 -25.04 -7.13 -34.20
C LYS A 638 -23.84 -6.91 -35.10
N GLU A 639 -23.02 -7.95 -35.16
CA GLU A 639 -21.92 -8.21 -36.09
C GLU A 639 -22.28 -7.99 -37.57
N GLY A 640 -21.25 -7.64 -38.37
CA GLY A 640 -21.35 -7.62 -39.83
C GLY A 640 -20.08 -7.10 -40.52
N SER A 641 -19.33 -8.05 -41.07
CA SER A 641 -18.16 -7.94 -41.97
C SER A 641 -18.43 -7.20 -43.30
N LEU A 642 -17.38 -6.58 -43.88
CA LEU A 642 -17.02 -6.36 -45.30
C LEU A 642 -16.35 -4.98 -45.47
N GLU A 643 -15.03 -4.88 -45.70
CA GLU A 643 -14.24 -5.07 -46.93
C GLU A 643 -14.46 -3.99 -48.03
N LYS A 644 -13.30 -3.46 -48.50
CA LYS A 644 -12.99 -2.69 -49.73
C LYS A 644 -13.17 -1.16 -49.79
N ALA A 645 -11.99 -0.52 -49.75
CA ALA A 645 -11.38 0.35 -50.76
C ALA A 645 -12.16 1.57 -51.29
N SER A 646 -11.57 2.76 -51.16
CA SER A 646 -11.27 3.64 -52.30
C SER A 646 -10.28 4.74 -51.93
N SER A 647 -9.34 4.91 -52.85
CA SER A 647 -8.36 5.98 -53.04
C SER A 647 -8.98 7.39 -53.02
N VAL A 648 -8.29 8.34 -52.39
CA VAL A 648 -8.44 9.77 -52.71
C VAL A 648 -7.07 10.38 -52.96
N THR A 649 -6.94 10.84 -54.19
CA THR A 649 -5.82 11.54 -54.82
C THR A 649 -5.62 12.93 -54.20
N LEU A 650 -4.35 13.33 -54.07
CA LEU A 650 -3.93 14.70 -53.85
C LEU A 650 -4.40 15.60 -55.00
N ASP A 651 -4.92 16.77 -54.67
CA ASP A 651 -4.96 17.90 -55.59
C ASP A 651 -4.33 19.13 -54.93
N VAL A 652 -3.40 19.72 -55.67
CA VAL A 652 -2.55 20.85 -55.32
C VAL A 652 -3.29 22.12 -55.66
N GLY A 653 -3.61 22.93 -54.65
CA GLY A 653 -4.18 24.27 -54.81
C GLY A 653 -3.25 25.31 -54.20
N THR A 654 -2.51 26.01 -55.05
CA THR A 654 -1.78 27.25 -54.74
C THR A 654 -2.79 28.36 -54.43
N ASP A 655 -2.62 29.07 -53.32
CA ASP A 655 -3.05 30.46 -53.22
C ASP A 655 -2.19 31.26 -52.24
N GLU A 656 -1.63 32.33 -52.78
CA GLU A 656 -0.94 33.40 -52.08
C GLU A 656 -1.91 34.15 -51.18
N ASN A 657 -1.62 34.26 -49.88
CA ASN A 657 -2.09 35.41 -49.11
C ASN A 657 -1.19 35.68 -47.90
N LYS A 658 -0.52 36.84 -47.95
CA LYS A 658 0.20 37.48 -46.85
C LYS A 658 -0.77 37.84 -45.70
N PRO A 659 -0.42 37.59 -44.44
CA PRO A 659 -0.98 38.34 -43.31
C PRO A 659 0.06 39.28 -42.71
N THR A 660 -0.33 40.54 -42.60
CA THR A 660 0.30 41.62 -41.85
C THR A 660 0.41 41.28 -40.35
N MET A 661 1.63 41.40 -39.80
CA MET A 661 1.89 41.32 -38.35
C MET A 661 1.28 42.52 -37.62
N HIS A 662 0.40 42.26 -36.65
CA HIS A 662 0.09 43.18 -35.57
C HIS A 662 0.82 42.74 -34.30
N ALA A 663 1.67 43.62 -33.77
CA ALA A 663 2.39 43.44 -32.52
C ALA A 663 1.43 43.48 -31.31
N PRO A 664 1.58 42.58 -30.31
CA PRO A 664 0.86 42.69 -29.06
C PRO A 664 1.54 43.70 -28.11
N ARG A 665 0.73 44.57 -27.50
CA ARG A 665 1.11 45.46 -26.40
C ARG A 665 1.45 44.66 -25.13
N PRO A 666 2.37 45.15 -24.27
CA PRO A 666 2.71 44.50 -23.02
C PRO A 666 1.59 44.65 -21.97
N PRO A 667 1.36 43.66 -21.10
CA PRO A 667 0.42 43.80 -20.00
C PRO A 667 1.03 44.63 -18.85
N SER A 668 0.13 45.41 -18.25
CA SER A 668 0.31 46.27 -17.10
C SER A 668 0.80 45.55 -15.85
N VAL A 669 1.78 46.16 -15.17
CA VAL A 669 2.33 45.77 -13.87
C VAL A 669 1.27 45.91 -12.78
N VAL A 670 0.86 44.80 -12.18
CA VAL A 670 0.12 44.76 -10.91
C VAL A 670 1.11 44.46 -9.79
N SER A 671 1.22 45.39 -8.85
CA SER A 671 2.09 45.31 -7.67
C SER A 671 1.55 44.26 -6.69
N ALA A 672 2.28 43.16 -6.53
CA ALA A 672 1.99 42.13 -5.52
C ALA A 672 2.74 42.42 -4.22
N ARG A 673 1.96 42.46 -3.14
CA ARG A 673 2.33 42.70 -1.74
C ARG A 673 3.25 41.59 -1.23
N ARG A 674 4.42 41.95 -0.67
CA ARG A 674 5.35 41.02 0.00
C ARG A 674 4.67 40.32 1.19
N VAL A 675 4.69 38.99 1.18
CA VAL A 675 4.50 38.14 2.37
C VAL A 675 5.88 37.65 2.81
N PRO A 676 6.25 37.69 4.11
CA PRO A 676 7.57 37.25 4.56
C PRO A 676 7.73 35.73 4.50
N LEU A 677 8.89 35.29 4.02
CA LEU A 677 9.36 33.90 4.10
C LEU A 677 9.60 33.46 5.56
N PRO A 678 9.29 32.20 5.92
CA PRO A 678 9.67 31.64 7.21
C PRO A 678 11.18 31.36 7.27
N LEU A 679 11.77 31.69 8.41
CA LEU A 679 13.18 31.52 8.76
C LEU A 679 13.57 30.03 8.81
N SER A 680 14.68 29.69 8.16
CA SER A 680 15.36 28.40 8.27
C SER A 680 15.88 28.16 9.70
N PRO A 681 15.82 26.92 10.23
CA PRO A 681 16.42 26.59 11.50
C PRO A 681 17.95 26.50 11.38
N THR A 682 18.59 27.10 12.38
CA THR A 682 20.04 27.26 12.53
C THR A 682 20.71 25.92 12.84
N SER A 683 21.68 25.51 12.02
CA SER A 683 22.56 24.38 12.33
C SER A 683 23.52 24.76 13.46
N THR A 684 23.47 24.03 14.57
CA THR A 684 24.50 24.07 15.60
C THR A 684 25.62 23.12 15.19
N ALA A 685 26.77 23.69 14.86
CA ALA A 685 28.01 22.98 14.63
C ALA A 685 28.58 22.49 15.98
N LEU A 686 28.88 21.20 16.07
CA LEU A 686 29.74 20.62 17.10
C LEU A 686 30.95 20.02 16.37
N SER A 687 32.11 20.64 16.56
CA SER A 687 33.41 20.12 16.15
C SER A 687 33.81 18.92 17.02
N PRO A 688 34.47 17.89 16.46
CA PRO A 688 35.02 16.79 17.24
C PRO A 688 36.42 17.14 17.76
N THR A 689 36.64 16.85 19.04
CA THR A 689 37.97 16.81 19.66
C THR A 689 38.63 15.46 19.44
N SER A 690 39.95 15.54 19.29
CA SER A 690 40.94 14.51 19.02
C SER A 690 41.19 13.52 20.16
N ASP A 691 41.95 12.49 19.80
CA ASP A 691 42.85 11.66 20.62
C ASP A 691 42.31 10.34 21.19
N GLU A 692 42.63 9.23 20.50
CA GLU A 692 43.53 8.22 21.07
C GLU A 692 44.10 7.28 19.99
N ALA A 693 45.28 6.74 20.31
CA ALA A 693 46.36 6.31 19.42
C ALA A 693 46.32 4.80 19.06
N PRO A 694 47.27 4.30 18.23
CA PRO A 694 47.12 3.09 17.41
C PRO A 694 47.63 1.82 18.10
N MET A 695 47.06 0.66 17.74
CA MET A 695 47.61 -0.64 18.10
C MET A 695 48.09 -1.42 16.86
N VAL A 696 49.42 -1.51 16.85
CA VAL A 696 50.39 -2.29 16.10
C VAL A 696 49.95 -3.66 15.54
N THR A 697 50.34 -3.84 14.28
CA THR A 697 50.60 -5.03 13.44
C THR A 697 50.93 -6.38 14.11
N ALA A 698 50.49 -7.49 13.50
CA ALA A 698 51.39 -8.56 12.95
C ALA A 698 50.60 -9.74 12.30
N PRO A 699 51.24 -10.51 11.39
CA PRO A 699 50.62 -11.30 10.32
C PRO A 699 50.69 -12.83 10.53
N ASN A 700 49.99 -13.60 9.69
CA ASN A 700 50.29 -14.98 9.21
C ASN A 700 49.04 -15.50 8.45
N SER A 701 49.02 -15.65 7.13
CA SER A 701 49.65 -16.69 6.28
C SER A 701 48.58 -17.64 5.69
N PRO A 702 48.81 -18.20 4.48
CA PRO A 702 47.79 -18.74 3.60
C PRO A 702 47.53 -20.24 3.82
N VAL A 703 46.38 -20.73 3.36
CA VAL A 703 46.12 -22.16 3.19
C VAL A 703 45.65 -22.40 1.76
N ASP A 704 46.57 -22.88 0.93
CA ASP A 704 46.28 -23.81 -0.16
C ASP A 704 46.05 -25.20 0.46
N ASP A 705 45.01 -25.93 0.02
CA ASP A 705 45.15 -27.18 -0.73
C ASP A 705 43.81 -27.93 -0.87
N ASN A 706 43.41 -28.12 -2.12
CA ASN A 706 43.01 -29.37 -2.78
C ASN A 706 42.13 -30.44 -2.08
N VAL A 707 41.17 -30.96 -2.89
CA VAL A 707 40.84 -32.39 -3.16
C VAL A 707 39.33 -32.74 -3.08
N LYS A 708 38.76 -32.93 -4.29
CA LYS A 708 37.81 -33.97 -4.74
C LYS A 708 36.62 -34.37 -3.83
N ARG A 709 35.40 -34.06 -4.28
CA ARG A 709 34.47 -35.02 -4.94
C ARG A 709 33.31 -34.30 -5.59
#